data_AF-D7MI77-F1
#
_entry.id   AF-D7MI77-F1
#
_cell.length_a   1.000
_cell.length_b   1.000
_cell.length_c   1.000
_cell.angle_alpha   90.00
_cell.angle_beta   90.00
_cell.angle_gamma   90.00
#
_symmetry.space_group_name_H-M   'P 1'
#
loop_
_entity.id
_entity.type
_entity.pdbx_description
1 polymer ?
#
loop_
_entity_poly.entity_id
_entity_poly.type
_entity_poly.pdbx_seq_one_letter_code
_entity_poly.pdbx_strand_id
1 'polypeptide(L)'
;MDQNEKTSLVDRVFSWSIKDILNKDLYKQKLKTVPDKFRSVDEYYQCFVPHLLVEAHTELFSSFKSVSKSPVVQIRSMETKMKQSRGTSSNKLVYDINLKVAESFSAKYQPKCGDLIALTMEKPRRIDDLNPLLLGYVFSSDGDLKISVHLSRSISLVENYRFGVFLMTLTTNTRIWNALHNEADISTLIKSVLQANTLGLNNVFVLGTEQCFCSGNDVERSDLVLDIIRSTKLNSSQEAAILGCLETRKCNHKNSVKLIWGPPGTGKTKTVATLLLSLLKLRCKTVVCAPTNTAIVQVASRLLSVFKENCSSEHATYRLGNIVLSGNRDRMGINKNDHVLLDVFLDERIGKLGKLFSPFSGWMQRLESLIQFLENPEGKYERHVYELEEVERMEEEVERQEVVVNIPTFGEFVKKNFNSLSEEVDKRMVDLYTHLPKSYISSQDVKKMIASRQALQRVRYFLQENSSRVDFKEGNFKFDCFKRLISVDCLAALRLLPKRFEIPDMLENEDIRKFCLQNAHIILCTASGAAEMNPERTGNIELLVVDEAAQLKECESVAALQLKGLHHAILIGDEFQLPAMVHNEMCEKAKFGRSLFERLVLLGHNKHLLDVQYRMHPSISRFPNKEFYGGRIKDAANVQESIYQKRFLQGNMFGSFSFINVGRGKEEFGDGHSPKNMVEVAVISEIISNLFKVSSERRMKMSVGVVSPYKGQVRAIQERIGDKYSSLSGQLFTFECSVGFLSNRQRANVALTRARHCLWVIGNETTLALSGSFWAKMISESRTRGCFYDAADEKNLRDAMSDALLEDVSSSLGSLSIRSGYGRRNAW
;
A
#
# COMPACT_ATOMS: atom_id res chain seq x y z
N MET A 1 -20.69 19.68 28.73
CA MET A 1 -19.28 19.72 28.28
C MET A 1 -18.91 21.17 28.29
N ASP A 2 -17.94 21.58 29.11
CA ASP A 2 -17.35 22.91 28.99
C ASP A 2 -16.82 23.09 27.58
N GLN A 3 -17.28 24.16 26.95
CA GLN A 3 -17.23 24.40 25.51
C GLN A 3 -15.89 25.01 25.04
N ASN A 4 -14.83 25.04 25.85
CA ASN A 4 -13.74 26.00 25.61
C ASN A 4 -12.28 25.53 25.74
N GLU A 5 -11.98 24.24 25.63
CA GLU A 5 -10.60 23.82 25.32
C GLU A 5 -10.57 22.81 24.17
N LYS A 6 -10.17 23.28 22.97
CA LYS A 6 -9.78 22.47 21.80
C LYS A 6 -8.52 21.66 22.13
N THR A 7 -8.66 20.71 23.04
CA THR A 7 -7.62 19.76 23.47
C THR A 7 -7.35 18.76 22.35
N SER A 8 -6.08 18.45 22.10
CA SER A 8 -5.75 17.43 21.10
C SER A 8 -6.10 16.02 21.61
N LEU A 9 -6.25 15.06 20.69
CA LEU A 9 -6.43 13.66 21.09
C LEU A 9 -5.29 13.18 21.99
N VAL A 10 -4.05 13.60 21.71
CA VAL A 10 -2.88 13.25 22.51
C VAL A 10 -3.03 13.75 23.94
N ASP A 11 -3.49 14.99 24.12
CA ASP A 11 -3.72 15.57 25.47
C ASP A 11 -4.81 14.78 26.22
N ARG A 12 -5.86 14.34 25.52
CA ARG A 12 -6.89 13.46 26.10
C ARG A 12 -6.33 12.11 26.53
N VAL A 13 -5.50 11.48 25.70
CA VAL A 13 -4.82 10.21 26.04
C VAL A 13 -3.88 10.40 27.23
N PHE A 14 -3.13 11.49 27.27
CA PHE A 14 -2.23 11.83 28.39
C PHE A 14 -2.96 12.06 29.71
N SER A 15 -4.24 12.44 29.67
CA SER A 15 -5.07 12.63 30.87
C SER A 15 -5.54 11.33 31.52
N TRP A 16 -5.42 10.17 30.85
CA TRP A 16 -5.88 8.89 31.40
C TRP A 16 -4.91 8.31 32.42
N SER A 17 -5.41 8.00 33.61
CA SER A 17 -4.68 7.19 34.59
C SER A 17 -4.67 5.71 34.19
N ILE A 18 -3.80 4.90 34.82
CA ILE A 18 -3.82 3.43 34.64
C ILE A 18 -5.22 2.87 34.96
N LYS A 19 -5.89 3.40 36.00
CA LYS A 19 -7.24 2.99 36.38
C LYS A 19 -8.27 3.30 35.27
N ASP A 20 -8.13 4.46 34.62
CA ASP A 20 -9.02 4.85 33.51
C ASP A 20 -8.79 3.96 32.29
N ILE A 21 -7.52 3.70 31.94
CA ILE A 21 -7.15 2.82 30.81
C ILE A 21 -7.73 1.42 31.03
N LEU A 22 -7.65 0.89 32.25
CA LEU A 22 -8.17 -0.45 32.59
C LEU A 22 -9.70 -0.51 32.76
N ASN A 23 -10.38 0.63 32.82
CA ASN A 23 -11.84 0.69 32.93
C ASN A 23 -12.52 0.55 31.56
N LYS A 24 -13.03 -0.64 31.25
CA LYS A 24 -13.76 -0.92 29.99
C LYS A 24 -15.02 -0.07 29.80
N ASP A 25 -15.62 0.41 30.88
CA ASP A 25 -16.89 1.15 30.85
C ASP A 25 -16.70 2.67 30.87
N LEU A 26 -15.46 3.17 30.82
CA LEU A 26 -15.11 4.61 30.97
C LEU A 26 -15.97 5.56 30.13
N TYR A 27 -16.34 5.14 28.90
CA TYR A 27 -17.11 5.94 27.95
C TYR A 27 -18.44 5.34 27.54
N LYS A 28 -18.90 4.26 28.19
CA LYS A 28 -20.07 3.49 27.77
C LYS A 28 -21.34 4.32 27.61
N GLN A 29 -21.58 5.27 28.52
CA GLN A 29 -22.77 6.13 28.51
C GLN A 29 -22.74 7.23 27.44
N LYS A 30 -21.61 7.45 26.76
CA LYS A 30 -21.44 8.50 25.75
C LYS A 30 -21.70 8.03 24.32
N LEU A 31 -21.78 6.72 24.09
CA LEU A 31 -21.98 6.14 22.77
C LEU A 31 -23.44 6.27 22.34
N LYS A 32 -23.66 6.75 21.11
CA LYS A 32 -24.96 6.82 20.45
C LYS A 32 -24.88 6.07 19.13
N THR A 33 -25.96 5.46 18.68
CA THR A 33 -25.98 4.88 17.33
C THR A 33 -25.76 5.98 16.30
N VAL A 34 -24.85 5.75 15.35
CA VAL A 34 -24.56 6.67 14.25
C VAL A 34 -25.79 6.74 13.32
N PRO A 35 -26.46 7.91 13.19
CA PRO A 35 -27.68 8.04 12.41
C PRO A 35 -27.40 8.02 10.90
N ASP A 36 -28.44 7.77 10.09
CA ASP A 36 -28.32 7.78 8.63
C ASP A 36 -28.27 9.21 8.07
N LYS A 37 -28.86 10.18 8.80
CA LYS A 37 -28.94 11.59 8.44
C LYS A 37 -28.48 12.46 9.61
N PHE A 38 -27.75 13.53 9.29
CA PHE A 38 -27.32 14.55 10.25
C PHE A 38 -28.00 15.88 9.92
N ARG A 39 -28.46 16.60 10.94
CA ARG A 39 -29.10 17.92 10.83
C ARG A 39 -28.08 19.02 10.62
N SER A 40 -26.87 18.85 11.17
CA SER A 40 -25.76 19.78 10.99
C SER A 40 -24.42 19.04 10.93
N VAL A 41 -23.37 19.74 10.50
CA VAL A 41 -22.00 19.19 10.55
C VAL A 41 -21.53 19.06 12.01
N ASP A 42 -21.99 19.94 12.90
CA ASP A 42 -21.67 19.87 14.32
C ASP A 42 -22.28 18.62 14.98
N GLU A 43 -23.51 18.24 14.60
CA GLU A 43 -24.11 16.99 15.07
C GLU A 43 -23.29 15.78 14.62
N TYR A 44 -22.80 15.81 13.38
CA TYR A 44 -21.90 14.77 12.86
C TYR A 44 -20.62 14.66 13.70
N TYR A 45 -19.94 15.79 13.96
CA TYR A 45 -18.72 15.78 14.78
C TYR A 45 -18.98 15.31 16.21
N GLN A 46 -20.03 15.82 16.86
CA GLN A 46 -20.40 15.41 18.21
C GLN A 46 -20.78 13.92 18.31
N CYS A 47 -21.29 13.32 17.22
CA CYS A 47 -21.60 11.91 17.16
C CYS A 47 -20.33 11.04 17.04
N PHE A 48 -19.37 11.40 16.19
CA PHE A 48 -18.20 10.57 15.90
C PHE A 48 -17.09 10.70 16.95
N VAL A 49 -16.92 11.85 17.60
CA VAL A 49 -15.85 12.09 18.59
C VAL A 49 -15.85 11.07 19.75
N PRO A 50 -16.99 10.75 20.41
CA PRO A 50 -17.02 9.74 21.47
C PRO A 50 -16.56 8.35 20.99
N HIS A 51 -16.97 7.94 19.78
CA HIS A 51 -16.59 6.64 19.22
C HIS A 51 -15.09 6.55 18.96
N LEU A 52 -14.49 7.62 18.43
CA LEU A 52 -13.05 7.70 18.20
C LEU A 52 -12.26 7.57 19.51
N LEU A 53 -12.74 8.21 20.60
CA LEU A 53 -12.15 8.08 21.93
C LEU A 53 -12.25 6.65 22.47
N VAL A 54 -13.40 5.99 22.30
CA VAL A 54 -13.61 4.61 22.76
C VAL A 54 -12.72 3.63 21.99
N GLU A 55 -12.56 3.82 20.69
CA GLU A 55 -11.66 3.00 19.87
C GLU A 55 -10.19 3.17 20.29
N ALA A 56 -9.72 4.42 20.42
CA ALA A 56 -8.35 4.71 20.88
C ALA A 56 -8.10 4.15 22.30
N HIS A 57 -9.08 4.27 23.19
CA HIS A 57 -9.04 3.69 24.54
C HIS A 57 -8.99 2.16 24.50
N THR A 58 -9.82 1.52 23.65
CA THR A 58 -9.87 0.06 23.51
C THR A 58 -8.55 -0.50 22.98
N GLU A 59 -7.91 0.19 22.04
CA GLU A 59 -6.59 -0.17 21.51
C GLU A 59 -5.53 -0.05 22.61
N LEU A 60 -5.48 1.08 23.31
CA LEU A 60 -4.54 1.30 24.42
C LEU A 60 -4.71 0.27 25.55
N PHE A 61 -5.95 -0.02 25.93
CA PHE A 61 -6.30 -1.06 26.90
C PHE A 61 -5.76 -2.43 26.49
N SER A 62 -5.90 -2.78 25.21
CA SER A 62 -5.40 -4.03 24.65
C SER A 62 -3.87 -4.10 24.72
N SER A 63 -3.19 -3.00 24.38
CA SER A 63 -1.73 -2.89 24.47
C SER A 63 -1.21 -3.03 25.90
N PHE A 64 -1.89 -2.43 26.89
CA PHE A 64 -1.56 -2.59 28.31
C PHE A 64 -1.63 -4.05 28.77
N LYS A 65 -2.66 -4.79 28.33
CA LYS A 65 -2.78 -6.23 28.66
C LYS A 65 -1.64 -7.07 28.09
N SER A 66 -1.02 -6.63 27.00
CA SER A 66 0.13 -7.30 26.37
C SER A 66 1.46 -6.59 26.61
N VAL A 67 1.57 -5.73 27.63
CA VAL A 67 2.76 -4.90 27.86
C VAL A 67 4.05 -5.71 27.96
N SER A 68 4.01 -6.90 28.58
CA SER A 68 5.17 -7.78 28.76
C SER A 68 5.75 -8.32 27.46
N LYS A 69 4.93 -8.37 26.41
CA LYS A 69 5.30 -8.78 25.05
C LYS A 69 5.47 -7.60 24.11
N SER A 70 5.26 -6.38 24.59
CA SER A 70 5.28 -5.19 23.75
C SER A 70 6.72 -4.89 23.30
N PRO A 71 6.89 -4.41 22.05
CA PRO A 71 8.21 -4.05 21.55
C PRO A 71 8.81 -2.90 22.37
N VAL A 72 10.11 -2.97 22.64
CA VAL A 72 10.83 -1.99 23.46
C VAL A 72 12.07 -1.46 22.76
N VAL A 73 12.43 -0.21 23.05
CA VAL A 73 13.69 0.42 22.65
C VAL A 73 14.45 0.87 23.90
N GLN A 74 15.78 0.82 23.85
CA GLN A 74 16.63 1.31 24.96
C GLN A 74 17.00 2.78 24.76
N ILE A 75 16.90 3.53 25.84
CA ILE A 75 17.22 4.96 25.90
C ILE A 75 18.65 5.13 26.40
N ARG A 76 19.42 5.95 25.69
CA ARG A 76 20.79 6.34 26.05
C ARG A 76 20.78 7.61 26.91
N SER A 77 20.11 8.65 26.43
CA SER A 77 19.96 9.93 27.11
C SER A 77 18.70 10.65 26.65
N MET A 78 18.29 11.64 27.43
CA MET A 78 17.12 12.47 27.13
C MET A 78 17.43 13.91 27.53
N GLU A 79 17.08 14.84 26.64
CA GLU A 79 17.43 16.25 26.75
C GLU A 79 16.19 17.12 26.50
N THR A 80 16.00 18.15 27.31
CA THR A 80 14.89 19.10 27.13
C THR A 80 15.17 20.02 25.95
N LYS A 81 14.21 20.18 25.03
CA LYS A 81 14.36 21.11 23.91
C LYS A 81 13.93 22.52 24.34
N MET A 82 14.90 23.43 24.51
CA MET A 82 14.59 24.85 24.73
C MET A 82 13.93 25.43 23.46
N LYS A 83 12.74 26.02 23.57
CA LYS A 83 12.06 26.66 22.43
C LYS A 83 12.85 27.87 21.95
N GLN A 84 13.25 27.90 20.67
CA GLN A 84 13.37 29.17 19.95
C GLN A 84 11.96 29.62 19.55
N SER A 85 11.58 30.80 20.01
CA SER A 85 10.24 31.36 19.92
C SER A 85 9.88 31.78 18.48
N ARG A 86 8.82 31.19 17.91
CA ARG A 86 7.80 31.91 17.10
C ARG A 86 6.44 31.21 17.22
N GLY A 87 5.52 31.85 17.96
CA GLY A 87 4.07 31.71 17.84
C GLY A 87 3.43 30.35 18.12
N THR A 88 3.14 30.05 19.39
CA THR A 88 1.85 29.51 19.91
C THR A 88 2.02 29.07 21.37
N SER A 89 1.06 29.48 22.20
CA SER A 89 1.03 29.50 23.67
C SER A 89 0.77 28.15 24.35
N SER A 90 1.28 27.03 23.82
CA SER A 90 1.24 25.75 24.54
C SER A 90 2.58 25.45 25.19
N ASN A 91 2.63 25.38 26.52
CA ASN A 91 3.73 24.87 27.36
C ASN A 91 3.95 23.35 27.14
N LYS A 92 4.05 22.90 25.89
CA LYS A 92 4.30 21.50 25.56
C LYS A 92 5.75 21.17 25.92
N LEU A 93 5.90 20.23 26.84
CA LEU A 93 7.18 19.70 27.28
C LEU A 93 7.77 18.81 26.18
N VAL A 94 8.77 19.33 25.48
CA VAL A 94 9.43 18.65 24.35
C VAL A 94 10.78 18.12 24.81
N TYR A 95 11.02 16.85 24.52
CA TYR A 95 12.28 16.18 24.81
C TYR A 95 12.84 15.51 23.56
N ASP A 96 14.15 15.60 23.38
CA ASP A 96 14.90 14.78 22.44
C ASP A 96 15.43 13.55 23.19
N ILE A 97 15.14 12.35 22.69
CA ILE A 97 15.58 11.07 23.26
C ILE A 97 16.58 10.44 22.29
N ASN A 98 17.78 10.19 22.78
CA ASN A 98 18.80 9.43 22.07
C ASN A 98 18.65 7.95 22.41
N LEU A 99 18.56 7.10 21.38
CA LEU A 99 18.35 5.67 21.47
C LEU A 99 19.70 4.93 21.41
N LYS A 100 19.78 3.75 22.02
CA LYS A 100 20.98 2.91 21.91
C LYS A 100 21.01 2.15 20.58
N VAL A 101 22.18 2.11 19.95
CA VAL A 101 22.46 1.19 18.83
C VAL A 101 22.36 -0.23 19.38
N ALA A 102 21.63 -1.08 18.68
CA ALA A 102 21.32 -2.38 19.22
C ALA A 102 22.24 -3.44 18.59
N GLU A 103 22.77 -4.36 19.40
CA GLU A 103 23.94 -5.16 19.04
C GLU A 103 23.66 -6.53 18.37
N SER A 104 22.41 -6.96 18.17
CA SER A 104 22.13 -8.27 17.54
C SER A 104 20.84 -8.36 16.70
N PHE A 105 20.83 -9.22 15.67
CA PHE A 105 19.75 -9.39 14.69
C PHE A 105 18.57 -10.22 15.25
N SER A 106 17.51 -9.55 15.70
CA SER A 106 16.10 -9.99 15.58
C SER A 106 15.20 -8.77 15.79
N ALA A 107 14.07 -8.68 15.07
CA ALA A 107 13.29 -7.48 14.81
C ALA A 107 13.22 -6.46 15.97
N LYS A 108 13.95 -5.35 15.82
CA LYS A 108 14.04 -4.28 16.82
C LYS A 108 12.95 -3.25 16.58
N TYR A 109 12.28 -2.85 17.66
CA TYR A 109 11.35 -1.74 17.59
C TYR A 109 12.10 -0.43 17.45
N GLN A 110 11.77 0.29 16.40
CA GLN A 110 12.22 1.65 16.16
C GLN A 110 10.98 2.56 16.26
N PRO A 111 10.94 3.48 17.22
CA PRO A 111 9.84 4.41 17.35
C PRO A 111 9.68 5.28 16.10
N LYS A 112 8.44 5.52 15.69
CA LYS A 112 8.09 6.32 14.51
C LYS A 112 7.18 7.48 14.91
N CYS A 113 7.14 8.51 14.07
CA CYS A 113 6.21 9.62 14.25
C CYS A 113 4.76 9.11 14.35
N GLY A 114 4.06 9.55 15.39
CA GLY A 114 2.72 9.13 15.76
C GLY A 114 2.65 8.00 16.78
N ASP A 115 3.77 7.37 17.15
CA ASP A 115 3.78 6.32 18.16
C ASP A 115 3.57 6.91 19.56
N LEU A 116 2.74 6.22 20.35
CA LEU A 116 2.59 6.41 21.77
C LEU A 116 3.47 5.37 22.48
N ILE A 117 4.39 5.84 23.31
CA ILE A 117 5.29 5.01 24.10
C ILE A 117 5.07 5.24 25.59
N ALA A 118 5.26 4.20 26.40
CA ALA A 118 5.47 4.35 27.84
C ALA A 118 6.97 4.42 28.14
N LEU A 119 7.39 5.40 28.92
CA LEU A 119 8.77 5.49 29.42
C LEU A 119 8.88 4.75 30.75
N THR A 120 9.80 3.80 30.85
CA THR A 120 10.01 3.00 32.06
C THR A 120 11.49 2.93 32.47
N MET A 121 11.74 2.79 33.77
CA MET A 121 13.10 2.62 34.31
C MET A 121 13.64 1.21 34.05
N GLU A 122 12.75 0.21 34.08
CA GLU A 122 13.05 -1.20 33.78
C GLU A 122 12.14 -1.73 32.65
N LYS A 123 12.51 -2.86 32.04
CA LYS A 123 11.66 -3.50 31.03
C LYS A 123 10.40 -4.07 31.71
N PRO A 124 9.18 -3.62 31.35
CA PRO A 124 7.97 -4.05 32.04
C PRO A 124 7.66 -5.53 31.78
N ARG A 125 7.27 -6.24 32.84
CA ARG A 125 6.79 -7.64 32.84
C ARG A 125 5.30 -7.75 33.17
N ARG A 126 4.74 -6.73 33.81
CA ARG A 126 3.32 -6.61 34.16
C ARG A 126 2.89 -5.14 34.07
N ILE A 127 1.59 -4.91 34.14
CA ILE A 127 1.00 -3.56 34.05
C ILE A 127 1.49 -2.66 35.19
N ASP A 128 1.68 -3.20 36.39
CA ASP A 128 2.14 -2.43 37.57
C ASP A 128 3.53 -1.81 37.37
N ASP A 129 4.35 -2.38 36.50
CA ASP A 129 5.69 -1.86 36.18
C ASP A 129 5.65 -0.58 35.34
N LEU A 130 4.44 -0.18 34.88
CA LEU A 130 4.19 1.12 34.24
C LEU A 130 3.91 2.23 35.25
N ASN A 131 3.88 1.96 36.56
CA ASN A 131 3.62 2.97 37.59
C ASN A 131 4.95 3.55 38.14
N PRO A 132 5.15 4.89 38.18
CA PRO A 132 4.25 5.94 37.71
C PRO A 132 4.15 6.01 36.18
N LEU A 133 2.93 6.22 35.68
CA LEU A 133 2.69 6.26 34.23
C LEU A 133 3.27 7.53 33.62
N LEU A 134 4.24 7.36 32.73
CA LEU A 134 4.79 8.42 31.89
C LEU A 134 4.62 8.04 30.42
N LEU A 135 3.75 8.76 29.72
CA LEU A 135 3.51 8.56 28.30
C LEU A 135 4.31 9.57 27.48
N GLY A 136 4.82 9.12 26.34
CA GLY A 136 5.47 9.94 25.33
C GLY A 136 4.81 9.77 23.97
N TYR A 137 4.50 10.88 23.29
CA TYR A 137 4.04 10.89 21.92
C TYR A 137 5.17 11.32 21.00
N VAL A 138 5.60 10.43 20.10
CA VAL A 138 6.68 10.69 19.15
C VAL A 138 6.15 11.57 18.01
N PHE A 139 6.69 12.76 17.82
CA PHE A 139 6.27 13.66 16.74
C PHE A 139 7.36 13.87 15.68
N SER A 140 8.60 13.51 15.97
CA SER A 140 9.71 13.51 15.01
C SER A 140 10.66 12.34 15.27
N SER A 141 11.28 11.83 14.21
CA SER A 141 12.37 10.85 14.25
C SER A 141 13.44 11.32 13.28
N ASP A 142 14.66 11.49 13.78
CA ASP A 142 15.82 11.89 12.99
C ASP A 142 16.79 10.71 12.91
N GLY A 143 16.74 10.01 11.77
CA GLY A 143 17.43 8.73 11.59
C GLY A 143 16.94 7.63 12.55
N ASP A 144 17.83 6.69 12.85
CA ASP A 144 17.52 5.50 13.65
C ASP A 144 17.76 5.66 15.16
N LEU A 145 18.40 6.77 15.55
CA LEU A 145 18.97 6.91 16.90
C LEU A 145 18.46 8.11 17.68
N LYS A 146 17.65 9.00 17.09
CA LYS A 146 17.12 10.17 17.78
C LYS A 146 15.64 10.37 17.48
N ILE A 147 14.86 10.57 18.53
CA ILE A 147 13.43 10.89 18.43
C ILE A 147 13.09 12.13 19.25
N SER A 148 12.10 12.90 18.81
CA SER A 148 11.54 13.99 19.62
C SER A 148 10.13 13.62 20.08
N VAL A 149 9.88 13.80 21.38
CA VAL A 149 8.63 13.39 22.03
C VAL A 149 7.99 14.53 22.82
N HIS A 150 6.66 14.52 22.87
CA HIS A 150 5.87 15.23 23.88
C HIS A 150 5.58 14.30 25.03
N LEU A 151 5.78 14.73 26.27
CA LEU A 151 5.50 13.90 27.45
C LEU A 151 4.21 14.31 28.17
N SER A 152 3.57 13.35 28.84
CA SER A 152 2.36 13.58 29.63
C SER A 152 2.59 14.43 30.88
N ARG A 153 3.82 14.48 31.39
CA ARG A 153 4.25 15.35 32.49
C ARG A 153 5.74 15.67 32.41
N SER A 154 6.20 16.63 33.20
CA SER A 154 7.62 16.93 33.34
C SER A 154 8.36 15.83 34.09
N ILE A 155 9.64 15.68 33.74
CA ILE A 155 10.56 14.73 34.36
C ILE A 155 11.45 15.45 35.37
N SER A 156 11.63 14.85 36.55
CA SER A 156 12.58 15.31 37.57
C SER A 156 14.00 14.81 37.27
N LEU A 157 15.04 15.56 37.67
CA LEU A 157 16.46 15.21 37.42
C LEU A 157 16.89 13.83 37.96
N VAL A 158 16.13 13.26 38.91
CA VAL A 158 16.41 11.97 39.55
C VAL A 158 15.80 10.79 38.78
N GLU A 159 14.84 11.03 37.88
CA GLU A 159 14.16 9.97 37.14
C GLU A 159 14.99 9.50 35.94
N ASN A 160 15.50 8.26 36.00
CA ASN A 160 16.35 7.69 34.95
C ASN A 160 15.58 6.64 34.11
N TYR A 161 14.84 7.11 33.11
CA TYR A 161 14.11 6.25 32.17
C TYR A 161 15.07 5.56 31.17
N ARG A 162 15.07 4.22 31.15
CA ARG A 162 16.00 3.42 30.33
C ARG A 162 15.34 2.74 29.15
N PHE A 163 14.00 2.68 29.13
CA PHE A 163 13.24 2.00 28.08
C PHE A 163 12.08 2.85 27.58
N GLY A 164 11.83 2.79 26.28
CA GLY A 164 10.59 3.22 25.63
C GLY A 164 9.82 2.00 25.16
N VAL A 165 8.61 1.81 25.65
CA VAL A 165 7.75 0.65 25.38
C VAL A 165 6.67 1.07 24.40
N PHE A 166 6.57 0.43 23.23
CA PHE A 166 5.52 0.71 22.26
C PHE A 166 4.15 0.34 22.83
N LEU A 167 3.19 1.26 22.73
CA LEU A 167 1.80 1.00 23.11
C LEU A 167 0.91 0.94 21.88
N MET A 168 0.84 2.01 21.10
CA MET A 168 -0.02 2.10 19.91
C MET A 168 0.45 3.21 18.98
N THR A 169 -0.08 3.27 17.76
CA THR A 169 0.16 4.41 16.85
C THR A 169 -1.10 5.28 16.77
N LEU A 170 -1.00 6.55 17.14
CA LEU A 170 -2.12 7.49 17.16
C LEU A 170 -2.30 8.28 15.85
N THR A 171 -1.42 8.15 14.86
CA THR A 171 -1.41 8.98 13.64
C THR A 171 -2.79 9.14 12.98
N THR A 172 -3.45 8.03 12.66
CA THR A 172 -4.76 8.07 11.98
C THR A 172 -5.83 8.68 12.89
N ASN A 173 -5.86 8.30 14.17
CA ASN A 173 -6.82 8.86 15.12
C ASN A 173 -6.64 10.37 15.32
N THR A 174 -5.39 10.85 15.40
CA THR A 174 -5.08 12.28 15.52
C THR A 174 -5.48 13.05 14.26
N ARG A 175 -5.26 12.49 13.06
CA ARG A 175 -5.69 13.13 11.80
C ARG A 175 -7.21 13.22 11.69
N ILE A 176 -7.93 12.16 12.04
CA ILE A 176 -9.40 12.19 12.11
C ILE A 176 -9.86 13.18 13.18
N TRP A 177 -9.26 13.16 14.37
CA TRP A 177 -9.59 14.09 15.45
C TRP A 177 -9.47 15.54 14.99
N ASN A 178 -8.35 15.89 14.36
CA ASN A 178 -8.13 17.23 13.83
C ASN A 178 -9.19 17.61 12.79
N ALA A 179 -9.54 16.68 11.90
CA ALA A 179 -10.60 16.89 10.92
C ALA A 179 -11.96 17.14 11.58
N LEU A 180 -12.32 16.38 12.61
CA LEU A 180 -13.58 16.55 13.35
C LEU A 180 -13.66 17.84 14.19
N HIS A 181 -12.54 18.52 14.45
CA HIS A 181 -12.47 19.75 15.25
C HIS A 181 -12.05 20.99 14.42
N ASN A 182 -11.84 20.83 13.11
CA ASN A 182 -11.50 21.92 12.21
C ASN A 182 -12.78 22.61 11.70
N GLU A 183 -13.26 23.59 12.44
CA GLU A 183 -14.47 24.36 12.12
C GLU A 183 -14.23 25.43 11.04
N ALA A 184 -12.97 25.85 10.83
CA ALA A 184 -12.65 27.09 10.12
C ALA A 184 -12.75 27.01 8.59
N ASP A 185 -12.82 25.83 7.99
CA ASP A 185 -12.74 25.66 6.52
C ASP A 185 -13.56 24.44 6.02
N ILE A 186 -14.78 24.25 6.53
CA ILE A 186 -15.66 23.13 6.09
C ILE A 186 -16.10 23.37 4.65
N SER A 187 -15.59 22.54 3.73
CA SER A 187 -15.91 22.63 2.31
C SER A 187 -17.43 22.48 2.07
N THR A 188 -17.92 23.19 1.05
CA THR A 188 -19.31 23.08 0.59
C THR A 188 -19.65 21.64 0.17
N LEU A 189 -18.65 20.87 -0.28
CA LEU A 189 -18.78 19.45 -0.57
C LEU A 189 -19.13 18.65 0.69
N ILE A 190 -18.39 18.83 1.80
CA ILE A 190 -18.68 18.14 3.06
C ILE A 190 -20.08 18.46 3.56
N LYS A 191 -20.50 19.73 3.49
CA LYS A 191 -21.88 20.11 3.86
C LYS A 191 -22.90 19.34 3.03
N SER A 192 -22.72 19.27 1.71
CA SER A 192 -23.63 18.52 0.81
C SER A 192 -23.67 17.01 1.08
N VAL A 193 -22.57 16.44 1.58
CA VAL A 193 -22.42 14.99 1.85
C VAL A 193 -22.95 14.60 3.23
N LEU A 194 -22.82 15.48 4.22
CA LEU A 194 -23.23 15.22 5.60
C LEU A 194 -24.69 15.62 5.85
N GLN A 195 -25.12 16.77 5.31
CA GLN A 195 -26.47 17.31 5.45
C GLN A 195 -27.29 16.89 4.23
N ALA A 196 -27.83 15.67 4.24
CA ALA A 196 -28.72 15.19 3.18
C ALA A 196 -29.96 16.11 3.11
N ASN A 197 -29.93 17.09 2.20
CA ASN A 197 -30.92 18.13 1.91
C ASN A 197 -32.17 18.17 2.82
N THR A 198 -32.14 19.06 3.81
CA THR A 198 -33.31 19.86 4.23
C THR A 198 -33.68 20.95 3.21
N LEU A 199 -32.94 21.07 2.11
CA LEU A 199 -33.29 21.90 0.96
C LEU A 199 -34.13 21.09 -0.04
N GLY A 200 -35.43 21.04 0.26
CA GLY A 200 -36.50 21.09 -0.71
C GLY A 200 -36.64 19.91 -1.68
N LEU A 201 -37.75 19.20 -1.51
CA LEU A 201 -38.57 18.57 -2.54
C LEU A 201 -38.89 19.45 -3.79
N ASN A 202 -38.30 20.64 -3.92
CA ASN A 202 -38.48 21.59 -5.04
C ASN A 202 -37.22 21.82 -5.88
N ASN A 203 -36.06 21.26 -5.51
CA ASN A 203 -35.04 20.95 -6.48
C ASN A 203 -35.12 19.46 -6.72
N VAL A 204 -35.92 19.10 -7.72
CA VAL A 204 -35.82 17.83 -8.44
C VAL A 204 -34.35 17.43 -8.40
N PHE A 205 -34.02 16.28 -7.79
CA PHE A 205 -32.85 15.53 -8.21
C PHE A 205 -33.06 15.37 -9.71
N VAL A 206 -32.46 16.27 -10.50
CA VAL A 206 -32.57 16.27 -11.94
C VAL A 206 -31.95 14.95 -12.38
N LEU A 207 -32.84 13.97 -12.50
CA LEU A 207 -32.89 12.96 -13.55
C LEU A 207 -32.00 13.43 -14.68
N GLY A 208 -30.99 12.64 -15.03
CA GLY A 208 -30.05 13.01 -16.09
C GLY A 208 -30.80 13.55 -17.30
N THR A 209 -30.73 14.87 -17.52
CA THR A 209 -31.14 15.63 -18.71
C THR A 209 -31.11 17.16 -18.52
N GLU A 210 -30.47 17.72 -17.49
CA GLU A 210 -29.85 19.05 -17.70
C GLU A 210 -28.44 18.80 -18.24
N GLN A 211 -28.30 18.80 -19.56
CA GLN A 211 -26.99 19.04 -20.17
C GLN A 211 -26.45 20.33 -19.54
N CYS A 212 -25.43 20.26 -18.68
CA CYS A 212 -24.64 21.46 -18.49
C CYS A 212 -24.07 21.78 -19.86
N PHE A 213 -24.50 22.90 -20.46
CA PHE A 213 -23.81 23.52 -21.60
C PHE A 213 -22.50 24.16 -21.14
N CYS A 214 -21.72 23.41 -20.35
CA CYS A 214 -20.34 23.67 -20.02
C CYS A 214 -19.49 23.29 -21.26
N SER A 215 -19.79 23.89 -22.42
CA SER A 215 -19.05 23.70 -23.68
C SER A 215 -17.78 24.54 -23.63
N GLY A 216 -16.75 24.01 -22.98
CA GLY A 216 -15.38 24.50 -23.13
C GLY A 216 -14.74 23.93 -24.39
N ASN A 217 -14.07 24.78 -25.17
CA ASN A 217 -13.23 24.43 -26.33
C ASN A 217 -12.04 23.54 -25.92
N ASP A 218 -12.30 22.26 -25.66
CA ASP A 218 -11.30 21.25 -25.26
C ASP A 218 -11.34 20.04 -26.22
N VAL A 219 -11.63 20.27 -27.51
CA VAL A 219 -11.77 19.21 -28.54
C VAL A 219 -10.52 18.35 -28.61
N GLU A 220 -9.32 18.95 -28.67
CA GLU A 220 -8.04 18.21 -28.70
C GLU A 220 -7.79 17.37 -27.43
N ARG A 221 -8.23 17.83 -26.26
CA ARG A 221 -8.06 17.08 -25.00
C ARG A 221 -9.09 15.96 -24.86
N SER A 222 -10.25 16.10 -25.51
CA SER A 222 -11.30 15.08 -25.55
C SER A 222 -10.86 13.88 -26.40
N ASP A 223 -10.24 14.12 -27.55
CA ASP A 223 -9.77 13.05 -28.45
C ASP A 223 -8.67 12.20 -27.80
N LEU A 224 -7.69 12.83 -27.14
CA LEU A 224 -6.62 12.13 -26.42
C LEU A 224 -7.13 11.24 -25.27
N VAL A 225 -8.23 11.64 -24.61
CA VAL A 225 -8.86 10.84 -23.56
C VAL A 225 -9.59 9.64 -24.15
N LEU A 226 -10.29 9.85 -25.26
CA LEU A 226 -10.99 8.78 -25.98
C LEU A 226 -10.00 7.73 -26.50
N ASP A 227 -8.82 8.14 -26.98
CA ASP A 227 -7.78 7.21 -27.42
C ASP A 227 -7.26 6.31 -26.29
N ILE A 228 -7.13 6.85 -25.06
CA ILE A 228 -6.75 6.07 -23.88
C ILE A 228 -7.84 5.06 -23.50
N ILE A 229 -9.09 5.49 -23.54
CA ILE A 229 -10.23 4.60 -23.24
C ILE A 229 -10.29 3.47 -24.28
N ARG A 230 -10.10 3.79 -25.57
CA ARG A 230 -10.06 2.81 -26.66
C ARG A 230 -8.89 1.84 -26.52
N SER A 231 -7.69 2.33 -26.16
CA SER A 231 -6.49 1.49 -26.03
C SER A 231 -6.59 0.48 -24.89
N THR A 232 -7.33 0.81 -23.83
CA THR A 232 -7.40 0.00 -22.60
C THR A 232 -8.40 -1.16 -22.62
N LYS A 233 -9.18 -1.32 -23.71
CA LYS A 233 -10.16 -2.43 -23.88
C LYS A 233 -11.07 -2.60 -22.66
N LEU A 234 -11.78 -1.53 -22.30
CA LEU A 234 -12.78 -1.52 -21.23
C LEU A 234 -14.13 -2.03 -21.77
N ASN A 235 -15.01 -2.51 -20.88
CA ASN A 235 -16.41 -2.73 -21.26
C ASN A 235 -17.21 -1.42 -21.15
N SER A 236 -18.44 -1.42 -21.68
CA SER A 236 -19.30 -0.23 -21.71
C SER A 236 -19.63 0.33 -20.32
N SER A 237 -19.79 -0.51 -19.29
CA SER A 237 -20.04 -0.03 -17.92
C SER A 237 -18.82 0.69 -17.34
N GLN A 238 -17.61 0.18 -17.59
CA GLN A 238 -16.37 0.80 -17.15
C GLN A 238 -16.10 2.11 -17.90
N GLU A 239 -16.31 2.13 -19.21
CA GLU A 239 -16.19 3.33 -20.04
C GLU A 239 -17.18 4.42 -19.60
N ALA A 240 -18.45 4.07 -19.43
CA ALA A 240 -19.48 5.01 -18.97
C ALA A 240 -19.18 5.58 -17.57
N ALA A 241 -18.61 4.77 -16.66
CA ALA A 241 -18.15 5.26 -15.36
C ALA A 241 -17.07 6.35 -15.52
N ILE A 242 -16.05 6.10 -16.35
CA ILE A 242 -14.95 7.04 -16.57
C ILE A 242 -15.45 8.32 -17.23
N LEU A 243 -16.21 8.22 -18.32
CA LEU A 243 -16.77 9.36 -19.03
C LEU A 243 -17.65 10.20 -18.10
N GLY A 244 -18.53 9.55 -17.33
CA GLY A 244 -19.34 10.24 -16.33
C GLY A 244 -18.47 10.99 -15.31
N CYS A 245 -17.39 10.39 -14.80
CA CYS A 245 -16.47 11.08 -13.88
C CYS A 245 -15.80 12.29 -14.52
N LEU A 246 -15.37 12.20 -15.78
CA LEU A 246 -14.68 13.27 -16.50
C LEU A 246 -15.61 14.43 -16.89
N GLU A 247 -16.86 14.14 -17.24
CA GLU A 247 -17.87 15.16 -17.52
C GLU A 247 -18.16 16.02 -16.29
N THR A 248 -18.24 15.39 -15.12
CA THR A 248 -18.53 16.09 -13.87
C THR A 248 -17.45 17.08 -13.47
N ARG A 249 -16.18 16.79 -13.80
CA ARG A 249 -15.08 17.76 -13.64
C ARG A 249 -15.32 19.06 -14.42
N LYS A 250 -16.03 19.03 -15.56
CA LYS A 250 -16.28 20.24 -16.35
C LYS A 250 -17.24 21.22 -15.64
N CYS A 251 -17.89 20.81 -14.56
CA CYS A 251 -18.89 21.59 -13.84
C CYS A 251 -18.31 22.29 -12.61
N ASN A 252 -17.62 23.42 -12.79
CA ASN A 252 -17.06 24.19 -11.67
C ASN A 252 -18.12 24.88 -10.77
N HIS A 253 -19.38 24.89 -11.19
CA HIS A 253 -20.48 25.57 -10.49
C HIS A 253 -21.25 24.65 -9.51
N LYS A 254 -20.96 23.34 -9.50
CA LYS A 254 -21.64 22.35 -8.63
C LYS A 254 -20.64 21.40 -8.00
N ASN A 255 -20.81 21.15 -6.71
CA ASN A 255 -20.09 20.07 -6.02
C ASN A 255 -20.76 18.73 -6.29
N SER A 256 -19.98 17.65 -6.33
CA SER A 256 -20.54 16.32 -6.58
C SER A 256 -19.75 15.20 -5.90
N VAL A 257 -20.46 14.20 -5.41
CA VAL A 257 -19.89 12.90 -5.06
C VAL A 257 -20.45 11.84 -5.99
N LYS A 258 -19.56 11.15 -6.71
CA LYS A 258 -19.92 9.99 -7.53
C LYS A 258 -19.57 8.69 -6.82
N LEU A 259 -20.46 7.73 -6.94
CA LEU A 259 -20.27 6.38 -6.41
C LEU A 259 -20.06 5.41 -7.59
N ILE A 260 -18.93 4.71 -7.61
CA ILE A 260 -18.71 3.58 -8.52
C ILE A 260 -18.79 2.31 -7.69
N TRP A 261 -19.76 1.47 -8.01
CA TRP A 261 -19.98 0.19 -7.36
C TRP A 261 -19.34 -0.92 -8.17
N GLY A 262 -18.28 -1.53 -7.61
CA GLY A 262 -17.51 -2.55 -8.30
C GLY A 262 -17.46 -3.86 -7.53
N PRO A 263 -18.35 -4.81 -7.84
CA PRO A 263 -18.31 -6.18 -7.32
C PRO A 263 -16.98 -6.91 -7.57
N PRO A 264 -16.72 -8.05 -6.91
CA PRO A 264 -15.49 -8.83 -7.08
C PRO A 264 -15.22 -9.18 -8.55
N GLY A 265 -13.99 -8.92 -9.00
CA GLY A 265 -13.55 -9.27 -10.35
C GLY A 265 -14.04 -8.35 -11.47
N THR A 266 -14.74 -7.24 -11.16
CA THR A 266 -15.30 -6.32 -12.17
C THR A 266 -14.33 -5.28 -12.74
N GLY A 267 -13.05 -5.38 -12.36
CA GLY A 267 -12.01 -4.49 -12.89
C GLY A 267 -11.99 -3.08 -12.28
N LYS A 268 -12.42 -2.90 -11.02
CA LYS A 268 -12.30 -1.64 -10.26
C LYS A 268 -10.97 -0.94 -10.47
N THR A 269 -9.86 -1.61 -10.12
CA THR A 269 -8.51 -1.05 -10.20
C THR A 269 -8.09 -0.70 -11.65
N LYS A 270 -8.57 -1.45 -12.66
CA LYS A 270 -8.32 -1.13 -14.08
C LYS A 270 -9.08 0.14 -14.50
N THR A 271 -10.32 0.26 -14.05
CA THR A 271 -11.18 1.43 -14.27
C THR A 271 -10.57 2.68 -13.61
N VAL A 272 -10.15 2.57 -12.35
CA VAL A 272 -9.46 3.63 -11.61
C VAL A 272 -8.16 4.02 -12.32
N ALA A 273 -7.30 3.07 -12.67
CA ALA A 273 -6.04 3.38 -13.35
C ALA A 273 -6.23 4.12 -14.69
N THR A 274 -7.24 3.74 -15.47
CA THR A 274 -7.56 4.41 -16.76
C THR A 274 -8.12 5.81 -16.53
N LEU A 275 -8.98 5.98 -15.52
CA LEU A 275 -9.45 7.30 -15.07
C LEU A 275 -8.27 8.19 -14.67
N LEU A 276 -7.34 7.67 -13.84
CA LEU A 276 -6.17 8.43 -13.37
C LEU A 276 -5.23 8.82 -14.51
N LEU A 277 -5.02 7.93 -15.49
CA LEU A 277 -4.25 8.26 -16.69
C LEU A 277 -4.91 9.39 -17.49
N SER A 278 -6.24 9.35 -17.61
CA SER A 278 -7.02 10.41 -18.27
C SER A 278 -6.88 11.74 -17.52
N LEU A 279 -7.04 11.73 -16.19
CA LEU A 279 -6.88 12.91 -15.33
C LEU A 279 -5.46 13.49 -15.38
N LEU A 280 -4.44 12.64 -15.44
CA LEU A 280 -3.03 13.05 -15.61
C LEU A 280 -2.82 13.81 -16.92
N LYS A 281 -3.41 13.36 -18.03
CA LYS A 281 -3.31 14.01 -19.34
C LYS A 281 -4.06 15.34 -19.36
N LEU A 282 -5.19 15.39 -18.66
CA LEU A 282 -5.98 16.60 -18.44
C LEU A 282 -5.39 17.56 -17.40
N ARG A 283 -4.25 17.22 -16.80
CA ARG A 283 -3.55 18.00 -15.76
C ARG A 283 -4.45 18.31 -14.54
N CYS A 284 -5.39 17.42 -14.24
CA CYS A 284 -6.28 17.58 -13.09
C CYS A 284 -5.53 17.20 -11.82
N LYS A 285 -5.39 18.14 -10.88
CA LYS A 285 -4.72 17.86 -9.61
C LYS A 285 -5.61 17.01 -8.71
N THR A 286 -5.22 15.75 -8.57
CA THR A 286 -6.03 14.68 -7.99
C THR A 286 -5.29 13.99 -6.86
N VAL A 287 -5.94 13.87 -5.71
CA VAL A 287 -5.50 12.96 -4.65
C VAL A 287 -6.24 11.63 -4.81
N VAL A 288 -5.49 10.54 -4.77
CA VAL A 288 -6.01 9.18 -4.83
C VAL A 288 -5.66 8.51 -3.52
N CYS A 289 -6.65 8.00 -2.82
CA CYS A 289 -6.42 7.32 -1.56
C CYS A 289 -7.16 5.99 -1.42
N ALA A 290 -6.66 5.17 -0.52
CA ALA A 290 -7.23 3.88 -0.16
C ALA A 290 -7.06 3.61 1.36
N PRO A 291 -7.83 2.69 1.95
CA PRO A 291 -7.71 2.33 3.37
C PRO A 291 -6.32 1.78 3.75
N THR A 292 -5.68 1.03 2.86
CA THR A 292 -4.43 0.31 3.16
C THR A 292 -3.30 0.66 2.20
N ASN A 293 -2.05 0.50 2.67
CA ASN A 293 -0.86 0.64 1.84
C ASN A 293 -0.87 -0.34 0.65
N THR A 294 -1.30 -1.58 0.87
CA THR A 294 -1.39 -2.60 -0.19
C THR A 294 -2.38 -2.20 -1.28
N ALA A 295 -3.54 -1.65 -0.91
CA ALA A 295 -4.54 -1.20 -1.88
C ALA A 295 -4.01 -0.05 -2.74
N ILE A 296 -3.40 0.97 -2.14
CA ILE A 296 -2.87 2.10 -2.92
C ILE A 296 -1.67 1.70 -3.79
N VAL A 297 -0.82 0.76 -3.34
CA VAL A 297 0.27 0.20 -4.15
C VAL A 297 -0.28 -0.58 -5.36
N GLN A 298 -1.39 -1.31 -5.22
CA GLN A 298 -2.06 -1.96 -6.36
C GLN A 298 -2.58 -0.95 -7.37
N VAL A 299 -3.17 0.16 -6.91
CA VAL A 299 -3.60 1.26 -7.79
C VAL A 299 -2.41 1.90 -8.51
N ALA A 300 -1.33 2.22 -7.78
CA ALA A 300 -0.11 2.79 -8.35
C ALA A 300 0.51 1.86 -9.41
N SER A 301 0.67 0.58 -9.08
CA SER A 301 1.23 -0.43 -9.98
C SER A 301 0.40 -0.57 -11.26
N ARG A 302 -0.94 -0.56 -11.13
CA ARG A 302 -1.83 -0.65 -12.29
C ARG A 302 -1.78 0.62 -13.14
N LEU A 303 -1.76 1.80 -12.52
CA LEU A 303 -1.59 3.07 -13.23
C LEU A 303 -0.29 3.06 -14.05
N LEU A 304 0.82 2.61 -13.47
CA LEU A 304 2.12 2.56 -14.15
C LEU A 304 2.16 1.52 -15.27
N SER A 305 1.47 0.38 -15.13
CA SER A 305 1.28 -0.58 -16.22
C SER A 305 0.58 0.06 -17.41
N VAL A 306 -0.59 0.68 -17.17
CA VAL A 306 -1.37 1.33 -18.22
C VAL A 306 -0.60 2.52 -18.82
N PHE A 307 0.16 3.25 -18.00
CA PHE A 307 1.04 4.33 -18.46
C PHE A 307 2.10 3.81 -19.45
N LYS A 308 2.80 2.71 -19.10
CA LYS A 308 3.82 2.11 -19.97
C LYS A 308 3.24 1.55 -21.26
N GLU A 309 2.08 0.91 -21.20
CA GLU A 309 1.36 0.40 -22.39
C GLU A 309 1.00 1.51 -23.39
N ASN A 310 0.90 2.76 -22.94
CA ASN A 310 0.55 3.94 -23.76
C ASN A 310 1.75 4.84 -24.09
N CYS A 311 2.99 4.43 -23.82
CA CYS A 311 4.21 5.19 -24.10
C CYS A 311 5.10 4.46 -25.12
N SER A 312 5.82 5.20 -25.97
CA SER A 312 6.87 4.61 -26.81
C SER A 312 8.07 4.17 -25.95
N SER A 313 8.79 3.13 -26.38
CA SER A 313 9.93 2.55 -25.65
C SER A 313 11.03 3.57 -25.32
N GLU A 314 11.25 4.56 -26.19
CA GLU A 314 12.27 5.61 -26.01
C GLU A 314 11.89 6.69 -24.98
N HIS A 315 10.62 6.74 -24.53
CA HIS A 315 10.10 7.76 -23.60
C HIS A 315 9.44 7.15 -22.35
N ALA A 316 9.75 5.90 -22.01
CA ALA A 316 8.95 5.08 -21.11
C ALA A 316 8.67 5.68 -19.72
N THR A 317 9.55 6.55 -19.20
CA THR A 317 9.41 7.18 -17.87
C THR A 317 9.18 8.69 -17.91
N TYR A 318 9.15 9.32 -19.09
CA TYR A 318 8.90 10.75 -19.21
C TYR A 318 7.50 11.09 -18.67
N ARG A 319 7.40 12.09 -17.77
CA ARG A 319 6.19 12.55 -17.04
C ARG A 319 5.85 11.80 -15.76
N LEU A 320 6.62 10.79 -15.35
CA LEU A 320 6.45 10.17 -14.04
C LEU A 320 6.66 11.18 -12.89
N GLY A 321 7.41 12.26 -13.11
CA GLY A 321 7.56 13.40 -12.22
C GLY A 321 6.25 14.12 -11.85
N ASN A 322 5.16 13.88 -12.58
CA ASN A 322 3.83 14.38 -12.26
C ASN A 322 2.95 13.42 -11.43
N ILE A 323 3.45 12.22 -11.12
CA ILE A 323 2.79 11.22 -10.28
C ILE A 323 3.64 11.08 -9.01
N VAL A 324 3.02 11.07 -7.83
CA VAL A 324 3.72 10.86 -6.55
C VAL A 324 3.01 9.76 -5.77
N LEU A 325 3.76 8.76 -5.31
CA LEU A 325 3.33 7.80 -4.31
C LEU A 325 3.95 8.19 -2.96
N SER A 326 3.11 8.52 -1.98
CA SER A 326 3.52 8.99 -0.66
C SER A 326 3.07 8.02 0.44
N GLY A 327 3.99 7.64 1.30
CA GLY A 327 3.74 6.80 2.47
C GLY A 327 5.02 6.13 2.97
N ASN A 328 4.87 5.12 3.82
CA ASN A 328 6.02 4.41 4.38
C ASN A 328 6.42 3.23 3.48
N ARG A 329 7.67 3.25 2.99
CA ARG A 329 8.23 2.25 2.06
C ARG A 329 8.05 0.80 2.54
N ASP A 330 8.43 0.52 3.79
CA ASP A 330 8.39 -0.84 4.34
C ASP A 330 6.95 -1.35 4.45
N ARG A 331 6.04 -0.51 4.97
CA ARG A 331 4.61 -0.85 5.08
C ARG A 331 3.93 -0.99 3.72
N MET A 332 4.50 -0.42 2.67
CA MET A 332 4.06 -0.55 1.28
C MET A 332 4.67 -1.77 0.57
N GLY A 333 5.66 -2.45 1.16
CA GLY A 333 6.34 -3.58 0.55
C GLY A 333 7.18 -3.21 -0.68
N ILE A 334 7.64 -1.95 -0.78
CA ILE A 334 8.40 -1.46 -1.95
C ILE A 334 9.88 -1.81 -1.76
N ASN A 335 10.31 -2.86 -2.44
CA ASN A 335 11.68 -3.35 -2.40
C ASN A 335 12.65 -2.44 -3.18
N LYS A 336 13.97 -2.57 -2.94
CA LYS A 336 15.01 -1.84 -3.68
C LYS A 336 15.04 -2.16 -5.18
N ASN A 337 14.53 -3.32 -5.56
CA ASN A 337 14.50 -3.79 -6.94
C ASN A 337 13.19 -3.44 -7.67
N ASP A 338 12.22 -2.81 -6.99
CA ASP A 338 10.96 -2.38 -7.60
C ASP A 338 11.14 -1.03 -8.29
N HIS A 339 11.94 -1.03 -9.37
CA HIS A 339 12.27 0.18 -10.11
C HIS A 339 11.03 0.93 -10.59
N VAL A 340 9.92 0.22 -10.85
CA VAL A 340 8.69 0.81 -11.36
C VAL A 340 8.02 1.70 -10.30
N LEU A 341 7.83 1.19 -9.08
CA LEU A 341 7.24 1.98 -8.01
C LEU A 341 8.21 3.03 -7.46
N LEU A 342 9.51 2.77 -7.48
CA LEU A 342 10.53 3.71 -7.02
C LEU A 342 10.57 5.00 -7.84
N ASP A 343 10.30 4.94 -9.15
CA ASP A 343 10.27 6.13 -10.02
C ASP A 343 9.23 7.18 -9.59
N VAL A 344 8.15 6.72 -8.95
CA VAL A 344 7.06 7.57 -8.42
C VAL A 344 7.08 7.74 -6.91
N PHE A 345 7.91 6.99 -6.19
CA PHE A 345 7.96 7.07 -4.73
C PHE A 345 8.60 8.38 -4.26
N LEU A 346 7.91 9.09 -3.36
CA LEU A 346 8.27 10.47 -2.97
C LEU A 346 9.69 10.57 -2.40
N ASP A 347 10.06 9.71 -1.45
CA ASP A 347 11.36 9.81 -0.78
C ASP A 347 12.52 9.42 -1.71
N GLU A 348 12.30 8.47 -2.62
CA GLU A 348 13.30 8.13 -3.64
C GLU A 348 13.51 9.32 -4.60
N ARG A 349 12.41 9.96 -5.03
CA ARG A 349 12.47 11.18 -5.84
C ARG A 349 13.22 12.31 -5.15
N ILE A 350 12.97 12.54 -3.86
CA ILE A 350 13.67 13.57 -3.08
C ILE A 350 15.18 13.31 -3.12
N GLY A 351 15.61 12.07 -2.84
CA GLY A 351 17.03 11.70 -2.88
C GLY A 351 17.65 11.84 -4.28
N LYS A 352 16.89 11.55 -5.34
CA LYS A 352 17.32 11.71 -6.73
C LYS A 352 17.49 13.17 -7.14
N LEU A 353 16.48 14.00 -6.87
CA LEU A 353 16.54 15.43 -7.17
C LEU A 353 17.63 16.13 -6.35
N GLY A 354 17.79 15.79 -5.07
CA GLY A 354 18.88 16.34 -4.24
C GLY A 354 20.27 16.04 -4.80
N LYS A 355 20.48 14.84 -5.36
CA LYS A 355 21.74 14.50 -6.05
C LYS A 355 21.89 15.23 -7.39
N LEU A 356 20.81 15.39 -8.16
CA LEU A 356 20.84 16.07 -9.45
C LEU A 356 21.16 17.57 -9.31
N PHE A 357 20.67 18.22 -8.26
CA PHE A 357 20.83 19.65 -8.02
C PHE A 357 21.85 19.98 -6.93
N SER A 358 22.68 19.00 -6.54
CA SER A 358 23.81 19.24 -5.64
C SER A 358 24.76 20.29 -6.23
N PRO A 359 25.11 21.36 -5.50
CA PRO A 359 25.94 22.47 -6.02
C PRO A 359 27.31 22.04 -6.56
N PHE A 360 27.89 20.98 -6.00
CA PHE A 360 29.26 20.54 -6.31
C PHE A 360 29.33 19.25 -7.14
N SER A 361 28.24 18.50 -7.25
CA SER A 361 28.25 17.15 -7.85
C SER A 361 27.04 16.84 -8.74
N GLY A 362 26.21 17.85 -8.99
CA GLY A 362 24.97 17.77 -9.73
C GLY A 362 25.12 17.61 -11.24
N TRP A 363 23.99 17.71 -11.94
CA TRP A 363 23.86 17.55 -13.39
C TRP A 363 24.84 18.43 -14.17
N MET A 364 24.88 19.73 -13.85
CA MET A 364 25.66 20.71 -14.61
C MET A 364 27.16 20.40 -14.54
N GLN A 365 27.69 20.17 -13.35
CA GLN A 365 29.10 19.88 -13.12
C GLN A 365 29.55 18.62 -13.88
N ARG A 366 28.67 17.64 -13.97
CA ARG A 366 28.97 16.32 -14.55
C ARG A 366 28.87 16.33 -16.06
N LEU A 367 27.90 17.07 -16.59
CA LEU A 367 27.83 17.37 -18.01
C LEU A 367 29.07 18.15 -18.46
N GLU A 368 29.46 19.19 -17.72
CA GLU A 368 30.66 19.99 -18.03
C GLU A 368 31.95 19.16 -17.92
N SER A 369 32.07 18.29 -16.91
CA SER A 369 33.22 17.40 -16.78
C SER A 369 33.39 16.48 -17.99
N LEU A 370 32.28 15.91 -18.50
CA LEU A 370 32.31 15.07 -19.70
C LEU A 370 32.64 15.88 -20.95
N ILE A 371 32.05 17.07 -21.11
CA ILE A 371 32.36 17.95 -22.26
C ILE A 371 33.83 18.35 -22.25
N GLN A 372 34.37 18.81 -21.12
CA GLN A 372 35.78 19.19 -20.99
C GLN A 372 36.73 18.02 -21.26
N PHE A 373 36.37 16.81 -20.83
CA PHE A 373 37.14 15.61 -21.13
C PHE A 373 37.15 15.31 -22.64
N LEU A 374 36.00 15.44 -23.31
CA LEU A 374 35.86 15.20 -24.74
C LEU A 374 36.49 16.29 -25.62
N GLU A 375 36.61 17.52 -25.10
CA GLU A 375 37.24 18.65 -25.80
C GLU A 375 38.77 18.54 -25.85
N ASN A 376 39.39 17.93 -24.84
CA ASN A 376 40.84 17.76 -24.78
C ASN A 376 41.23 16.43 -24.09
N PRO A 377 40.90 15.27 -24.71
CA PRO A 377 41.28 13.98 -24.15
C PRO A 377 42.79 13.77 -24.11
N GLU A 378 43.55 14.31 -25.07
CA GLU A 378 45.00 14.21 -25.16
C GLU A 378 45.69 14.89 -23.96
N GLY A 379 45.38 16.16 -23.69
CA GLY A 379 45.97 16.88 -22.56
C GLY A 379 45.57 16.29 -21.20
N LYS A 380 44.41 15.62 -21.10
CA LYS A 380 44.03 14.85 -19.90
C LYS A 380 44.86 13.58 -19.75
N TYR A 381 45.20 12.92 -20.85
CA TYR A 381 46.07 11.75 -20.83
C TYR A 381 47.51 12.12 -20.49
N GLU A 382 48.08 13.15 -21.12
CA GLU A 382 49.44 13.63 -20.83
C GLU A 382 49.62 13.96 -19.35
N ARG A 383 48.64 14.64 -18.74
CA ARG A 383 48.65 14.91 -17.30
C ARG A 383 48.60 13.64 -16.47
N HIS A 384 47.79 12.66 -16.86
CA HIS A 384 47.68 11.39 -16.14
C HIS A 384 48.98 10.58 -16.22
N VAL A 385 49.63 10.57 -17.38
CA VAL A 385 50.95 9.95 -17.56
C VAL A 385 51.98 10.63 -16.66
N TYR A 386 52.04 11.96 -16.69
CA TYR A 386 52.94 12.72 -15.81
C TYR A 386 52.71 12.43 -14.32
N GLU A 387 51.45 12.35 -13.88
CA GLU A 387 51.09 11.99 -12.50
C GLU A 387 51.55 10.58 -12.11
N LEU A 388 51.43 9.60 -13.03
CA LEU A 388 51.89 8.22 -12.78
C LEU A 388 53.42 8.13 -12.75
N GLU A 389 54.10 8.82 -13.66
CA GLU A 389 55.57 8.89 -13.69
C GLU A 389 56.14 9.59 -12.43
N GLU A 390 55.45 10.59 -11.88
CA GLU A 390 55.81 11.19 -10.59
C GLU A 390 55.65 10.21 -9.42
N VAL A 391 54.56 9.43 -9.41
CA VAL A 391 54.34 8.40 -8.38
C VAL A 391 55.41 7.31 -8.46
N GLU A 392 55.74 6.85 -9.68
CA GLU A 392 56.82 5.89 -9.92
C GLU A 392 58.15 6.39 -9.35
N ARG A 393 58.53 7.64 -9.67
CA ARG A 393 59.74 8.28 -9.11
C ARG A 393 59.74 8.30 -7.58
N MET A 394 58.61 8.64 -6.96
CA MET A 394 58.49 8.69 -5.51
C MET A 394 58.56 7.30 -4.85
N GLU A 395 57.98 6.27 -5.46
CA GLU A 395 57.99 4.90 -4.94
C GLU A 395 59.38 4.25 -5.09
N GLU A 396 60.08 4.50 -6.20
CA GLU A 396 61.47 4.06 -6.40
C GLU A 396 62.43 4.65 -5.35
N GLU A 397 62.25 5.92 -4.98
CA GLU A 397 63.03 6.57 -3.92
C GLU A 397 62.80 5.97 -2.53
N VAL A 398 61.59 5.44 -2.27
CA VAL A 398 61.20 4.87 -0.97
C VAL A 398 61.56 3.38 -0.85
N GLU A 399 61.28 2.57 -1.88
CA GLU A 399 61.48 1.12 -1.84
C GLU A 399 62.90 0.68 -2.23
N ARG A 400 63.73 1.58 -2.79
CA ARG A 400 65.10 1.30 -3.29
C ARG A 400 65.15 0.12 -4.29
N GLN A 401 64.08 -0.08 -5.05
CA GLN A 401 63.97 -1.03 -6.14
C GLN A 401 63.20 -0.39 -7.30
N GLU A 402 63.43 -0.83 -8.54
CA GLU A 402 62.64 -0.38 -9.70
C GLU A 402 61.19 -0.86 -9.54
N VAL A 403 60.26 0.09 -9.48
CA VAL A 403 58.82 -0.17 -9.43
C VAL A 403 58.27 0.13 -10.82
N VAL A 404 57.86 -0.91 -11.56
CA VAL A 404 57.29 -0.70 -12.92
C VAL A 404 55.83 -0.29 -12.81
N VAL A 405 55.52 0.98 -13.07
CA VAL A 405 54.14 1.46 -13.13
C VAL A 405 53.56 1.18 -14.53
N ASN A 406 52.51 0.37 -14.60
CA ASN A 406 51.85 0.05 -15.87
C ASN A 406 51.01 1.24 -16.37
N ILE A 407 51.59 2.07 -17.25
CA ILE A 407 50.91 3.22 -17.85
C ILE A 407 49.92 2.72 -18.91
N PRO A 408 48.61 2.98 -18.75
CA PRO A 408 47.60 2.55 -19.72
C PRO A 408 47.82 3.26 -21.06
N THR A 409 47.51 2.61 -22.17
CA THR A 409 47.54 3.27 -23.48
C THR A 409 46.50 4.39 -23.56
N PHE A 410 46.71 5.37 -24.45
CA PHE A 410 45.73 6.46 -24.67
C PHE A 410 44.31 5.93 -24.92
N GLY A 411 44.16 4.88 -25.74
CA GLY A 411 42.86 4.26 -26.01
C GLY A 411 42.21 3.64 -24.77
N GLU A 412 42.98 2.95 -23.93
CA GLU A 412 42.50 2.38 -22.66
C GLU A 412 42.10 3.45 -21.66
N PHE A 413 42.92 4.51 -21.53
CA PHE A 413 42.63 5.67 -20.70
C PHE A 413 41.33 6.35 -21.14
N VAL A 414 41.17 6.61 -22.45
CA VAL A 414 39.97 7.25 -22.99
C VAL A 414 38.75 6.38 -22.75
N LYS A 415 38.83 5.08 -23.05
CA LYS A 415 37.71 4.15 -22.83
C LYS A 415 37.27 4.10 -21.38
N LYS A 416 38.21 3.98 -20.43
CA LYS A 416 37.91 3.92 -18.99
C LYS A 416 37.23 5.20 -18.51
N ASN A 417 37.82 6.36 -18.80
CA ASN A 417 37.29 7.65 -18.35
C ASN A 417 35.98 8.02 -19.04
N PHE A 418 35.89 7.81 -20.36
CA PHE A 418 34.66 8.04 -21.11
C PHE A 418 33.51 7.17 -20.61
N ASN A 419 33.74 5.87 -20.37
CA ASN A 419 32.69 4.97 -19.88
C ASN A 419 32.16 5.45 -18.52
N SER A 420 33.06 5.77 -17.57
CA SER A 420 32.69 6.28 -16.25
C SER A 420 31.89 7.59 -16.33
N LEU A 421 32.43 8.60 -17.01
CA LEU A 421 31.78 9.92 -17.12
C LEU A 421 30.48 9.86 -17.91
N SER A 422 30.46 9.13 -19.03
CA SER A 422 29.27 9.01 -19.87
C SER A 422 28.16 8.25 -19.17
N GLU A 423 28.45 7.20 -18.39
CA GLU A 423 27.44 6.46 -17.61
C GLU A 423 26.80 7.34 -16.54
N GLU A 424 27.62 8.15 -15.87
CA GLU A 424 27.16 9.14 -14.91
C GLU A 424 26.23 10.20 -15.52
N VAL A 425 26.54 10.70 -16.71
CA VAL A 425 25.68 11.68 -17.43
C VAL A 425 24.44 10.99 -17.99
N ASP A 426 24.56 9.78 -18.53
CA ASP A 426 23.45 8.97 -19.06
C ASP A 426 22.38 8.73 -17.99
N LYS A 427 22.81 8.28 -16.81
CA LYS A 427 21.93 8.07 -15.66
C LYS A 427 21.24 9.35 -15.21
N ARG A 428 21.95 10.47 -15.17
CA ARG A 428 21.35 11.76 -14.76
C ARG A 428 20.35 12.28 -15.80
N MET A 429 20.55 12.04 -17.10
CA MET A 429 19.53 12.35 -18.11
C MET A 429 18.24 11.58 -17.83
N VAL A 430 18.35 10.27 -17.55
CA VAL A 430 17.18 9.44 -17.17
C VAL A 430 16.49 9.98 -15.92
N ASP A 431 17.26 10.24 -14.87
CA ASP A 431 16.72 10.74 -13.60
C ASP A 431 16.03 12.10 -13.81
N LEU A 432 16.56 12.99 -14.65
CA LEU A 432 15.95 14.29 -14.97
C LEU A 432 14.57 14.14 -15.61
N TYR A 433 14.45 13.42 -16.74
CA TYR A 433 13.16 13.32 -17.43
C TYR A 433 12.15 12.40 -16.74
N THR A 434 12.63 11.53 -15.84
CA THR A 434 11.78 10.68 -15.00
C THR A 434 11.20 11.45 -13.84
N HIS A 435 12.02 12.22 -13.11
CA HIS A 435 11.65 12.79 -11.82
C HIS A 435 11.24 14.26 -11.86
N LEU A 436 11.67 15.04 -12.86
CA LEU A 436 11.19 16.41 -13.02
C LEU A 436 9.75 16.43 -13.53
N PRO A 437 8.88 17.28 -12.95
CA PRO A 437 7.54 17.52 -13.49
C PRO A 437 7.62 18.07 -14.93
N LYS A 438 6.62 17.75 -15.77
CA LYS A 438 6.53 18.23 -17.16
C LYS A 438 6.66 19.75 -17.32
N SER A 439 6.27 20.53 -16.31
CA SER A 439 6.41 21.99 -16.31
C SER A 439 7.87 22.46 -16.32
N TYR A 440 8.80 21.64 -15.85
CA TYR A 440 10.22 21.98 -15.74
C TYR A 440 11.09 21.25 -16.78
N ILE A 441 10.54 20.27 -17.50
CA ILE A 441 11.27 19.59 -18.58
C ILE A 441 10.36 19.34 -19.79
N SER A 442 10.68 20.03 -20.89
CA SER A 442 9.89 19.97 -22.12
C SER A 442 10.13 18.66 -22.87
N SER A 443 9.18 18.27 -23.73
CA SER A 443 9.39 17.11 -24.61
C SER A 443 10.56 17.31 -25.58
N GLN A 444 10.89 18.56 -25.92
CA GLN A 444 12.02 18.87 -26.79
C GLN A 444 13.35 18.62 -26.07
N ASP A 445 13.44 18.96 -24.79
CA ASP A 445 14.63 18.68 -23.98
C ASP A 445 14.85 17.18 -23.81
N VAL A 446 13.77 16.42 -23.62
CA VAL A 446 13.85 14.94 -23.55
C VAL A 446 14.31 14.34 -24.87
N LYS A 447 13.83 14.85 -26.03
CA LYS A 447 14.30 14.42 -27.35
C LYS A 447 15.81 14.67 -27.51
N LYS A 448 16.29 15.85 -27.09
CA LYS A 448 17.73 16.17 -27.10
C LYS A 448 18.51 15.23 -26.18
N MET A 449 18.01 14.95 -24.97
CA MET A 449 18.62 13.98 -24.05
C MET A 449 18.75 12.61 -24.72
N ILE A 450 17.70 12.09 -25.34
CA ILE A 450 17.73 10.78 -26.01
C ILE A 450 18.73 10.77 -27.17
N ALA A 451 18.76 11.83 -27.99
CA ALA A 451 19.77 11.96 -29.05
C ALA A 451 21.19 11.94 -28.49
N SER A 452 21.44 12.65 -27.38
CA SER A 452 22.74 12.63 -26.69
C SER A 452 23.07 11.24 -26.13
N ARG A 453 22.11 10.52 -25.55
CA ARG A 453 22.31 9.13 -25.09
C ARG A 453 22.71 8.21 -26.23
N GLN A 454 22.05 8.33 -27.38
CA GLN A 454 22.39 7.56 -28.58
C GLN A 454 23.80 7.91 -29.10
N ALA A 455 24.19 9.19 -29.08
CA ALA A 455 25.54 9.62 -29.43
C ALA A 455 26.60 9.05 -28.48
N LEU A 456 26.36 9.09 -27.16
CA LEU A 456 27.25 8.46 -26.17
C LEU A 456 27.40 6.96 -26.43
N GLN A 457 26.31 6.27 -26.74
CA GLN A 457 26.34 4.84 -27.03
C GLN A 457 27.16 4.51 -28.28
N ARG A 458 27.07 5.33 -29.33
CA ARG A 458 27.92 5.18 -30.54
C ARG A 458 29.41 5.32 -30.21
N VAL A 459 29.78 6.28 -29.36
CA VAL A 459 31.17 6.43 -28.89
C VAL A 459 31.61 5.23 -28.07
N ARG A 460 30.77 4.70 -27.16
CA ARG A 460 31.10 3.48 -26.39
C ARG A 460 31.38 2.30 -27.30
N TYR A 461 30.52 2.07 -28.29
CA TYR A 461 30.69 1.00 -29.26
C TYR A 461 31.99 1.16 -30.04
N PHE A 462 32.26 2.38 -30.53
CA PHE A 462 33.50 2.68 -31.24
C PHE A 462 34.75 2.41 -30.39
N LEU A 463 34.77 2.86 -29.14
CA LEU A 463 35.88 2.63 -28.21
C LEU A 463 36.01 1.16 -27.83
N GLN A 464 34.91 0.42 -27.72
CA GLN A 464 34.94 -1.01 -27.40
C GLN A 464 35.69 -1.81 -28.46
N GLU A 465 35.50 -1.49 -29.74
CA GLU A 465 36.14 -2.17 -30.88
C GLU A 465 37.58 -1.70 -31.16
N ASN A 466 37.95 -0.48 -30.74
CA ASN A 466 39.18 0.17 -31.21
C ASN A 466 40.20 0.54 -30.11
N SER A 467 39.86 0.49 -28.82
CA SER A 467 40.70 1.05 -27.74
C SER A 467 41.96 0.25 -27.39
N SER A 468 42.00 -1.05 -27.66
CA SER A 468 43.09 -1.95 -27.20
C SER A 468 44.20 -2.15 -28.25
N ARG A 469 44.20 -1.35 -29.33
CA ARG A 469 45.17 -1.47 -30.42
C ARG A 469 46.19 -0.34 -30.34
N VAL A 470 47.44 -0.65 -30.67
CA VAL A 470 48.57 0.30 -30.77
C VAL A 470 48.28 1.44 -31.76
N ASP A 471 47.29 1.25 -32.64
CA ASP A 471 46.81 2.18 -33.67
C ASP A 471 46.03 3.41 -33.15
N PHE A 472 45.66 3.48 -31.87
CA PHE A 472 44.90 4.61 -31.32
C PHE A 472 45.80 5.81 -31.00
N LYS A 473 46.60 6.25 -31.98
CA LYS A 473 47.55 7.36 -31.91
C LYS A 473 47.19 8.46 -32.89
N GLU A 474 47.60 9.68 -32.59
CA GLU A 474 47.39 10.85 -33.43
C GLU A 474 47.98 10.65 -34.85
N GLY A 475 47.22 11.04 -35.87
CA GLY A 475 47.56 10.82 -37.28
C GLY A 475 47.13 9.46 -37.85
N ASN A 476 46.52 8.57 -37.06
CA ASN A 476 45.92 7.33 -37.55
C ASN A 476 44.45 7.53 -37.94
N PHE A 477 44.01 6.88 -39.03
CA PHE A 477 42.62 6.87 -39.50
C PHE A 477 41.58 6.60 -38.39
N LYS A 478 41.87 5.67 -37.45
CA LYS A 478 40.96 5.37 -36.34
C LYS A 478 40.83 6.54 -35.36
N PHE A 479 41.94 7.23 -35.09
CA PHE A 479 41.95 8.40 -34.23
C PHE A 479 41.23 9.59 -34.90
N ASP A 480 41.38 9.76 -36.21
CA ASP A 480 40.62 10.78 -36.96
C ASP A 480 39.12 10.48 -36.97
N CYS A 481 38.74 9.22 -37.11
CA CYS A 481 37.36 8.78 -36.98
C CYS A 481 36.81 9.08 -35.57
N PHE A 482 37.61 8.83 -34.53
CA PHE A 482 37.26 9.18 -33.16
C PHE A 482 37.03 10.69 -32.99
N LYS A 483 37.99 11.52 -33.41
CA LYS A 483 37.89 12.99 -33.35
C LYS A 483 36.65 13.48 -34.08
N ARG A 484 36.34 12.93 -35.25
CA ARG A 484 35.14 13.28 -36.02
C ARG A 484 33.84 12.85 -35.32
N LEU A 485 33.80 11.63 -34.76
CA LEU A 485 32.65 11.13 -34.00
C LEU A 485 32.40 11.98 -32.75
N ILE A 486 33.45 12.38 -32.04
CA ILE A 486 33.32 13.26 -30.88
C ILE A 486 32.84 14.66 -31.28
N SER A 487 33.50 15.29 -32.24
CA SER A 487 33.24 16.70 -32.60
C SER A 487 31.91 16.92 -33.31
N VAL A 488 31.57 16.09 -34.30
CA VAL A 488 30.40 16.29 -35.17
C VAL A 488 29.12 15.76 -34.52
N ASP A 489 29.22 14.69 -33.74
CA ASP A 489 28.05 13.98 -33.21
C ASP A 489 27.91 14.16 -31.69
N CYS A 490 28.87 13.66 -30.91
CA CYS A 490 28.75 13.61 -29.45
C CYS A 490 28.72 14.99 -28.78
N LEU A 491 29.74 15.84 -29.02
CA LEU A 491 29.82 17.18 -28.43
C LEU A 491 28.68 18.08 -28.93
N ALA A 492 28.31 17.96 -30.20
CA ALA A 492 27.17 18.70 -30.75
C ALA A 492 25.88 18.36 -30.00
N ALA A 493 25.59 17.07 -29.79
CA ALA A 493 24.41 16.64 -29.04
C ALA A 493 24.46 17.08 -27.56
N LEU A 494 25.60 16.91 -26.88
CA LEU A 494 25.77 17.29 -25.47
C LEU A 494 25.58 18.80 -25.24
N ARG A 495 26.08 19.64 -26.15
CA ARG A 495 25.96 21.11 -26.04
C ARG A 495 24.54 21.63 -26.23
N LEU A 496 23.65 20.85 -26.85
CA LEU A 496 22.24 21.19 -27.00
C LEU A 496 21.42 20.93 -25.72
N LEU A 497 21.97 20.21 -24.75
CA LEU A 497 21.27 19.86 -23.52
C LEU A 497 21.02 21.07 -22.63
N PRO A 498 19.88 21.09 -21.90
CA PRO A 498 19.58 22.16 -20.96
C PRO A 498 20.61 22.18 -19.82
N LYS A 499 21.23 23.34 -19.62
CA LYS A 499 22.20 23.57 -18.53
C LYS A 499 21.52 23.98 -17.22
N ARG A 500 20.36 24.63 -17.31
CA ARG A 500 19.58 25.10 -16.16
C ARG A 500 18.12 24.71 -16.33
N PHE A 501 17.48 24.45 -15.20
CA PHE A 501 16.05 24.26 -15.07
C PHE A 501 15.55 25.35 -14.13
N GLU A 502 14.39 25.95 -14.39
CA GLU A 502 13.82 27.07 -13.60
C GLU A 502 13.28 26.61 -12.24
N ILE A 503 14.08 25.85 -11.50
CA ILE A 503 13.73 25.27 -10.20
C ILE A 503 14.19 26.24 -9.12
N PRO A 504 13.38 26.52 -8.09
CA PRO A 504 13.84 27.29 -6.91
C PRO A 504 15.12 26.68 -6.34
N ASP A 505 16.00 27.48 -5.73
CA ASP A 505 17.23 26.98 -5.09
C ASP A 505 16.87 26.04 -3.93
N MET A 506 16.77 24.73 -4.22
CA MET A 506 16.39 23.70 -3.26
C MET A 506 17.64 23.21 -2.52
N LEU A 507 17.94 23.78 -1.36
CA LEU A 507 19.05 23.33 -0.54
C LEU A 507 18.61 22.41 0.63
N GLU A 508 17.31 22.35 0.95
CA GLU A 508 16.76 21.53 2.04
C GLU A 508 15.79 20.43 1.55
N ASN A 509 15.80 19.28 2.24
CA ASN A 509 14.93 18.14 1.91
C ASN A 509 13.43 18.48 1.97
N GLU A 510 13.02 19.36 2.89
CA GLU A 510 11.63 19.79 3.00
C GLU A 510 11.18 20.62 1.80
N ASP A 511 12.07 21.42 1.21
CA ASP A 511 11.77 22.20 0.02
C ASP A 511 11.59 21.29 -1.21
N ILE A 512 12.41 20.25 -1.35
CA ILE A 512 12.26 19.25 -2.43
C ILE A 512 10.96 18.47 -2.27
N ARG A 513 10.61 18.08 -1.04
CA ARG A 513 9.33 17.39 -0.75
C ARG A 513 8.15 18.25 -1.17
N LYS A 514 8.14 19.51 -0.73
CA LYS A 514 7.11 20.50 -1.08
C LYS A 514 7.04 20.69 -2.59
N PHE A 515 8.18 20.86 -3.26
CA PHE A 515 8.27 20.96 -4.72
C PHE A 515 7.63 19.77 -5.44
N CYS A 516 7.95 18.55 -5.02
CA CYS A 516 7.41 17.33 -5.64
C CYS A 516 5.89 17.27 -5.49
N LEU A 517 5.37 17.55 -4.29
CA LEU A 517 3.94 17.48 -3.99
C LEU A 517 3.15 18.62 -4.67
N GLN A 518 3.68 19.84 -4.69
CA GLN A 518 3.03 20.98 -5.34
C GLN A 518 2.96 20.82 -6.87
N ASN A 519 3.93 20.15 -7.50
CA ASN A 519 3.98 19.98 -8.95
C ASN A 519 3.44 18.63 -9.45
N ALA A 520 3.01 17.76 -8.54
CA ALA A 520 2.30 16.54 -8.88
C ALA A 520 0.88 16.84 -9.35
N HIS A 521 0.44 16.15 -10.41
CA HIS A 521 -0.96 16.11 -10.83
C HIS A 521 -1.69 14.94 -10.16
N ILE A 522 -1.03 13.80 -9.94
CA ILE A 522 -1.62 12.65 -9.24
C ILE A 522 -0.81 12.37 -7.98
N ILE A 523 -1.45 12.40 -6.81
CA ILE A 523 -0.83 12.05 -5.53
C ILE A 523 -1.55 10.82 -4.97
N LEU A 524 -0.84 9.71 -4.84
CA LEU A 524 -1.32 8.44 -4.30
C LEU A 524 -0.87 8.28 -2.84
N CYS A 525 -1.79 8.05 -1.92
CA CYS A 525 -1.48 7.83 -0.50
C CYS A 525 -2.57 6.99 0.19
N THR A 526 -2.46 6.75 1.50
CA THR A 526 -3.60 6.22 2.27
C THR A 526 -4.62 7.33 2.56
N ALA A 527 -5.86 6.98 2.93
CA ALA A 527 -6.87 7.97 3.33
C ALA A 527 -6.40 8.84 4.51
N SER A 528 -5.71 8.20 5.47
CA SER A 528 -5.02 8.90 6.55
C SER A 528 -3.94 9.86 6.02
N GLY A 529 -3.17 9.49 5.00
CA GLY A 529 -2.19 10.38 4.36
C GLY A 529 -2.82 11.60 3.68
N ALA A 530 -3.98 11.43 3.04
CA ALA A 530 -4.72 12.53 2.42
C ALA A 530 -5.18 13.57 3.45
N ALA A 531 -5.61 13.11 4.64
CA ALA A 531 -6.03 13.99 5.74
C ALA A 531 -4.92 14.88 6.33
N GLU A 532 -3.64 14.63 6.01
CA GLU A 532 -2.52 15.49 6.42
C GLU A 532 -2.21 16.60 5.41
N MET A 533 -2.75 16.50 4.19
CA MET A 533 -2.42 17.41 3.11
C MET A 533 -3.03 18.78 3.35
N ASN A 534 -2.24 19.81 3.06
CA ASN A 534 -2.65 21.19 3.19
C ASN A 534 -2.15 22.01 1.97
N PRO A 535 -2.67 23.23 1.77
CA PRO A 535 -2.33 24.05 0.61
C PRO A 535 -0.84 24.42 0.54
N GLU A 536 -0.20 24.61 1.69
CA GLU A 536 1.22 24.96 1.73
C GLU A 536 2.10 23.82 1.20
N ARG A 537 1.77 22.57 1.57
CA ARG A 537 2.51 21.38 1.16
C ARG A 537 2.16 20.88 -0.23
N THR A 538 0.87 20.91 -0.57
CA THR A 538 0.34 20.21 -1.76
C THR A 538 -0.33 21.14 -2.75
N GLY A 539 -0.55 22.42 -2.46
CA GLY A 539 -1.41 23.28 -3.27
C GLY A 539 -2.89 22.90 -3.17
N ASN A 540 -3.73 23.52 -4.01
CA ASN A 540 -5.16 23.20 -4.06
C ASN A 540 -5.39 21.88 -4.83
N ILE A 541 -6.31 21.06 -4.35
CA ILE A 541 -6.68 19.77 -4.95
C ILE A 541 -8.07 19.90 -5.59
N GLU A 542 -8.21 19.56 -6.87
CA GLU A 542 -9.46 19.69 -7.62
C GLU A 542 -10.40 18.48 -7.40
N LEU A 543 -9.82 17.28 -7.29
CA LEU A 543 -10.54 16.00 -7.28
C LEU A 543 -9.96 15.03 -6.25
N LEU A 544 -10.85 14.31 -5.55
CA LEU A 544 -10.50 13.21 -4.65
C LEU A 544 -11.04 11.90 -5.23
N VAL A 545 -10.19 10.88 -5.30
CA VAL A 545 -10.56 9.52 -5.69
C VAL A 545 -10.27 8.59 -4.51
N VAL A 546 -11.28 7.89 -4.01
CA VAL A 546 -11.15 6.95 -2.90
C VAL A 546 -11.42 5.55 -3.40
N ASP A 547 -10.39 4.72 -3.53
CA ASP A 547 -10.52 3.30 -3.86
C ASP A 547 -10.78 2.48 -2.59
N GLU A 548 -11.52 1.38 -2.72
CA GLU A 548 -12.01 0.57 -1.60
C GLU A 548 -12.72 1.41 -0.51
N ALA A 549 -13.48 2.44 -0.92
CA ALA A 549 -14.16 3.39 -0.03
C ALA A 549 -15.14 2.74 0.95
N ALA A 550 -15.67 1.55 0.63
CA ALA A 550 -16.54 0.78 1.51
C ALA A 550 -15.80 0.17 2.72
N GLN A 551 -14.47 0.10 2.69
CA GLN A 551 -13.63 -0.40 3.79
C GLN A 551 -13.15 0.70 4.76
N LEU A 552 -13.45 1.98 4.47
CA LEU A 552 -13.14 3.10 5.36
C LEU A 552 -14.26 3.34 6.35
N LYS A 553 -13.91 3.76 7.57
CA LYS A 553 -14.88 4.40 8.47
C LYS A 553 -15.34 5.71 7.81
N GLU A 554 -16.58 6.10 8.05
CA GLU A 554 -17.10 7.36 7.49
C GLU A 554 -16.22 8.57 7.86
N CYS A 555 -15.74 8.64 9.11
CA CYS A 555 -14.86 9.71 9.57
C CYS A 555 -13.49 9.76 8.88
N GLU A 556 -12.97 8.62 8.39
CA GLU A 556 -11.74 8.59 7.59
C GLU A 556 -11.96 9.19 6.20
N SER A 557 -13.11 8.88 5.58
CA SER A 557 -13.49 9.47 4.29
C SER A 557 -13.72 10.97 4.42
N VAL A 558 -14.39 11.41 5.50
CA VAL A 558 -14.61 12.83 5.77
C VAL A 558 -13.32 13.58 6.03
N ALA A 559 -12.36 12.98 6.73
CA ALA A 559 -11.03 13.58 6.92
C ALA A 559 -10.30 13.80 5.57
N ALA A 560 -10.42 12.86 4.63
CA ALA A 560 -9.87 13.02 3.28
C ALA A 560 -10.64 14.04 2.42
N LEU A 561 -11.93 14.30 2.70
CA LEU A 561 -12.75 15.29 1.97
C LEU A 561 -12.45 16.75 2.38
N GLN A 562 -11.61 16.97 3.40
CA GLN A 562 -11.23 18.32 3.87
C GLN A 562 -10.11 18.97 3.05
N LEU A 563 -9.67 18.34 1.95
CA LEU A 563 -8.70 18.93 1.04
C LEU A 563 -9.20 20.28 0.50
N LYS A 564 -8.32 21.30 0.52
CA LYS A 564 -8.67 22.64 0.04
C LYS A 564 -8.76 22.68 -1.49
N GLY A 565 -9.78 23.37 -2.01
CA GLY A 565 -10.06 23.49 -3.44
C GLY A 565 -10.90 22.34 -4.01
N LEU A 566 -11.31 21.39 -3.17
CA LEU A 566 -12.01 20.19 -3.60
C LEU A 566 -13.46 20.49 -3.99
N HIS A 567 -13.81 20.20 -5.25
CA HIS A 567 -15.17 20.34 -5.78
C HIS A 567 -15.86 18.99 -5.99
N HIS A 568 -15.10 17.97 -6.34
CA HIS A 568 -15.62 16.68 -6.72
C HIS A 568 -14.92 15.55 -5.98
N ALA A 569 -15.67 14.51 -5.61
CA ALA A 569 -15.11 13.27 -5.09
C ALA A 569 -15.71 12.05 -5.80
N ILE A 570 -14.89 11.01 -5.98
CA ILE A 570 -15.27 9.73 -6.57
C ILE A 570 -14.97 8.66 -5.53
N LEU A 571 -16.01 8.00 -5.02
CA LEU A 571 -15.88 6.89 -4.09
C LEU A 571 -16.10 5.59 -4.87
N ILE A 572 -15.09 4.72 -4.89
CA ILE A 572 -15.14 3.42 -5.55
C ILE A 572 -15.12 2.35 -4.47
N GLY A 573 -16.09 1.44 -4.49
CA GLY A 573 -16.18 0.42 -3.45
C GLY A 573 -17.25 -0.63 -3.70
N ASP A 574 -17.46 -1.46 -2.69
CA ASP A 574 -18.51 -2.47 -2.66
C ASP A 574 -18.96 -2.70 -1.21
N GLU A 575 -20.15 -2.22 -0.87
CA GLU A 575 -20.72 -2.34 0.49
C GLU A 575 -21.07 -3.78 0.87
N PHE A 576 -21.07 -4.71 -0.10
CA PHE A 576 -21.25 -6.14 0.15
C PHE A 576 -19.93 -6.88 0.40
N GLN A 577 -18.79 -6.18 0.46
CA GLN A 577 -17.50 -6.71 0.91
C GLN A 577 -17.14 -6.21 2.31
N LEU A 578 -15.90 -6.47 2.75
CA LEU A 578 -15.46 -6.20 4.12
C LEU A 578 -15.78 -4.75 4.54
N PRO A 579 -16.40 -4.55 5.70
CA PRO A 579 -16.55 -3.22 6.28
C PRO A 579 -15.23 -2.80 6.94
N ALA A 580 -15.18 -1.56 7.43
CA ALA A 580 -14.05 -1.10 8.22
C ALA A 580 -13.88 -1.90 9.53
N MET A 581 -12.65 -2.05 10.00
CA MET A 581 -12.36 -2.73 11.26
C MET A 581 -12.70 -1.82 12.46
N VAL A 582 -13.53 -2.32 13.37
CA VAL A 582 -13.85 -1.70 14.65
C VAL A 582 -13.42 -2.64 15.77
N HIS A 583 -12.68 -2.13 16.75
CA HIS A 583 -12.15 -2.95 17.84
C HIS A 583 -13.16 -3.15 18.97
N ASN A 584 -13.98 -2.14 19.24
CA ASN A 584 -14.95 -2.12 20.31
C ASN A 584 -16.33 -2.62 19.83
N GLU A 585 -16.86 -3.65 20.48
CA GLU A 585 -18.14 -4.26 20.12
C GLU A 585 -19.32 -3.27 20.22
N MET A 586 -19.29 -2.33 21.16
CA MET A 586 -20.34 -1.31 21.28
C MET A 586 -20.28 -0.30 20.13
N CYS A 587 -19.07 0.05 19.67
CA CYS A 587 -18.91 0.91 18.49
C CYS A 587 -19.37 0.20 17.20
N GLU A 588 -19.11 -1.11 17.08
CA GLU A 588 -19.62 -1.93 15.97
C GLU A 588 -21.15 -1.93 15.95
N LYS A 589 -21.79 -2.22 17.09
CA LYS A 589 -23.26 -2.16 17.26
C LYS A 589 -23.83 -0.76 16.99
N ALA A 590 -23.08 0.28 17.34
CA ALA A 590 -23.44 1.67 17.07
C ALA A 590 -23.21 2.11 15.61
N LYS A 591 -22.83 1.20 14.71
CA LYS A 591 -22.55 1.46 13.28
C LYS A 591 -21.35 2.39 13.02
N PHE A 592 -20.40 2.48 13.94
CA PHE A 592 -19.18 3.29 13.74
C PHE A 592 -18.34 2.81 12.55
N GLY A 593 -18.38 1.50 12.25
CA GLY A 593 -17.68 0.89 11.12
C GLY A 593 -18.35 1.11 9.76
N ARG A 594 -19.55 1.73 9.72
CA ARG A 594 -20.22 2.01 8.45
C ARG A 594 -19.44 3.03 7.64
N SER A 595 -19.29 2.74 6.35
CA SER A 595 -18.58 3.63 5.43
C SER A 595 -19.45 4.79 4.94
N LEU A 596 -18.80 5.85 4.49
CA LEU A 596 -19.48 6.95 3.80
C LEU A 596 -20.19 6.45 2.53
N PHE A 597 -19.53 5.53 1.80
CA PHE A 597 -20.09 4.91 0.60
C PHE A 597 -21.44 4.25 0.90
N GLU A 598 -21.48 3.38 1.91
CA GLU A 598 -22.70 2.69 2.32
C GLU A 598 -23.80 3.66 2.77
N ARG A 599 -23.47 4.69 3.58
CA ARG A 599 -24.46 5.68 4.01
C ARG A 599 -25.06 6.44 2.83
N LEU A 600 -24.25 6.86 1.85
CA LEU A 600 -24.76 7.56 0.67
C LEU A 600 -25.67 6.67 -0.16
N VAL A 601 -25.37 5.37 -0.29
CA VAL A 601 -26.28 4.41 -0.94
C VAL A 601 -27.60 4.29 -0.18
N LEU A 602 -27.59 4.20 1.15
CA LEU A 602 -28.80 4.18 1.98
C LEU A 602 -29.65 5.45 1.83
N LEU A 603 -29.00 6.59 1.58
CA LEU A 603 -29.65 7.87 1.32
C LEU A 603 -30.18 8.02 -0.11
N GLY A 604 -30.02 7.00 -0.96
CA GLY A 604 -30.54 6.99 -2.33
C GLY A 604 -29.61 7.62 -3.36
N HIS A 605 -28.33 7.86 -3.04
CA HIS A 605 -27.37 8.31 -4.05
C HIS A 605 -27.18 7.24 -5.12
N ASN A 606 -27.27 7.66 -6.38
CA ASN A 606 -27.03 6.78 -7.52
C ASN A 606 -25.58 6.28 -7.51
N LYS A 607 -25.42 4.97 -7.67
CA LYS A 607 -24.13 4.30 -7.83
C LYS A 607 -24.04 3.65 -9.20
N HIS A 608 -22.93 3.88 -9.88
CA HIS A 608 -22.64 3.33 -11.19
C HIS A 608 -22.09 1.91 -11.04
N LEU A 609 -22.82 0.91 -11.54
CA LEU A 609 -22.42 -0.49 -11.43
C LEU A 609 -21.43 -0.88 -12.53
N LEU A 610 -20.29 -1.47 -12.14
CA LEU A 610 -19.44 -2.24 -13.06
C LEU A 610 -20.04 -3.64 -13.20
N ASP A 611 -20.62 -3.96 -14.36
CA ASP A 611 -21.56 -5.07 -14.52
C ASP A 611 -20.96 -6.36 -15.12
N VAL A 612 -19.65 -6.42 -15.35
CA VAL A 612 -18.98 -7.60 -15.92
C VAL A 612 -17.82 -8.06 -15.06
N GLN A 613 -17.78 -9.34 -14.66
CA GLN A 613 -16.69 -9.95 -13.88
C GLN A 613 -15.74 -10.77 -14.78
N TYR A 614 -14.44 -10.68 -14.50
CA TYR A 614 -13.35 -11.26 -15.31
C TYR A 614 -12.52 -12.32 -14.58
N ARG A 615 -12.94 -12.75 -13.39
CA ARG A 615 -12.11 -13.51 -12.43
C ARG A 615 -12.62 -14.94 -12.21
N MET A 616 -13.90 -15.09 -11.94
CA MET A 616 -14.49 -16.34 -11.46
C MET A 616 -15.00 -17.15 -12.64
N HIS A 617 -14.84 -18.46 -12.60
CA HIS A 617 -15.59 -19.35 -13.49
C HIS A 617 -17.11 -19.13 -13.27
N PRO A 618 -17.97 -19.19 -14.33
CA PRO A 618 -19.41 -18.95 -14.21
C PRO A 618 -20.14 -19.77 -13.13
N SER A 619 -19.69 -21.01 -12.88
CA SER A 619 -20.24 -21.84 -11.80
C SER A 619 -19.97 -21.28 -10.39
N ILE A 620 -18.88 -20.52 -10.21
CA ILE A 620 -18.50 -19.90 -8.94
C ILE A 620 -19.26 -18.59 -8.78
N SER A 621 -19.28 -17.73 -9.81
CA SER A 621 -19.90 -16.41 -9.76
C SER A 621 -21.43 -16.46 -9.58
N ARG A 622 -22.08 -17.54 -10.03
CA ARG A 622 -23.55 -17.69 -10.04
C ARG A 622 -24.22 -17.43 -8.70
N PHE A 623 -23.78 -18.09 -7.62
CA PHE A 623 -24.42 -17.95 -6.30
C PHE A 623 -24.19 -16.54 -5.71
N PRO A 624 -22.95 -16.01 -5.63
CA PRO A 624 -22.72 -14.66 -5.13
C PRO A 624 -23.47 -13.59 -5.93
N ASN A 625 -23.51 -13.71 -7.27
CA ASN A 625 -24.25 -12.79 -8.14
C ASN A 625 -25.74 -12.74 -7.78
N LYS A 626 -26.37 -13.92 -7.59
CA LYS A 626 -27.78 -14.00 -7.20
C LYS A 626 -28.04 -13.48 -5.78
N GLU A 627 -27.25 -13.92 -4.80
CA GLU A 627 -27.50 -13.64 -3.38
C GLU A 627 -27.12 -12.21 -2.95
N PHE A 628 -26.09 -11.61 -3.54
CA PHE A 628 -25.60 -10.29 -3.13
C PHE A 628 -25.87 -9.18 -4.16
N TYR A 629 -25.91 -9.51 -5.45
CA TYR A 629 -25.93 -8.51 -6.53
C TYR A 629 -27.24 -8.49 -7.35
N GLY A 630 -28.20 -9.35 -7.00
CA GLY A 630 -29.50 -9.43 -7.66
C GLY A 630 -29.43 -9.96 -9.10
N GLY A 631 -28.41 -10.74 -9.44
CA GLY A 631 -28.23 -11.31 -10.79
C GLY A 631 -27.77 -10.31 -11.84
N ARG A 632 -27.34 -9.10 -11.45
CA ARG A 632 -26.97 -8.02 -12.39
C ARG A 632 -25.57 -8.13 -12.98
N ILE A 633 -24.74 -9.07 -12.51
CA ILE A 633 -23.35 -9.22 -12.95
C ILE A 633 -23.26 -10.26 -14.05
N LYS A 634 -22.60 -9.92 -15.15
CA LYS A 634 -22.33 -10.81 -16.29
C LYS A 634 -20.93 -11.39 -16.17
N ASP A 635 -20.73 -12.57 -16.72
CA ASP A 635 -19.41 -13.19 -16.85
C ASP A 635 -18.77 -12.74 -18.17
N ALA A 636 -17.50 -12.31 -18.15
CA ALA A 636 -16.76 -11.95 -19.35
C ALA A 636 -16.42 -13.15 -20.24
N ALA A 637 -16.16 -12.93 -21.53
CA ALA A 637 -15.81 -14.00 -22.48
C ALA A 637 -14.62 -14.85 -22.00
N ASN A 638 -13.58 -14.20 -21.45
CA ASN A 638 -12.36 -14.88 -21.02
C ASN A 638 -12.58 -15.93 -19.92
N VAL A 639 -13.65 -15.83 -19.12
CA VAL A 639 -13.98 -16.82 -18.08
C VAL A 639 -14.97 -17.88 -18.54
N GLN A 640 -15.61 -17.67 -19.70
CA GLN A 640 -16.54 -18.61 -20.33
C GLN A 640 -15.83 -19.55 -21.31
N GLU A 641 -14.63 -19.19 -21.79
CA GLU A 641 -13.83 -20.02 -22.67
C GLU A 641 -13.44 -21.36 -22.01
N SER A 642 -13.46 -22.44 -22.79
CA SER A 642 -13.12 -23.80 -22.33
C SER A 642 -11.71 -23.90 -21.75
N ILE A 643 -10.76 -23.10 -22.25
CA ILE A 643 -9.38 -23.05 -21.74
C ILE A 643 -9.28 -22.49 -20.31
N TYR A 644 -10.26 -21.69 -19.89
CA TYR A 644 -10.35 -21.11 -18.54
C TYR A 644 -10.77 -22.14 -17.51
N GLN A 645 -11.59 -23.12 -17.92
CA GLN A 645 -12.01 -24.22 -17.08
C GLN A 645 -10.79 -25.09 -16.72
N LYS A 646 -10.51 -25.23 -15.42
CA LYS A 646 -9.47 -26.12 -14.90
C LYS A 646 -10.12 -27.22 -14.09
N ARG A 647 -9.65 -28.46 -14.30
CA ARG A 647 -10.03 -29.62 -13.50
C ARG A 647 -8.75 -30.26 -12.96
N PHE A 648 -8.48 -30.02 -11.68
CA PHE A 648 -7.24 -30.43 -11.05
C PHE A 648 -7.29 -31.87 -10.55
N LEU A 649 -8.42 -32.30 -9.99
CA LEU A 649 -8.64 -33.68 -9.51
C LEU A 649 -9.73 -34.37 -10.34
N GLN A 650 -9.66 -35.71 -10.42
CA GLN A 650 -10.62 -36.54 -11.14
C GLN A 650 -11.92 -36.75 -10.34
N GLY A 651 -13.05 -36.94 -11.03
CA GLY A 651 -14.35 -37.15 -10.38
C GLY A 651 -15.18 -35.86 -10.24
N ASN A 652 -16.51 -36.01 -10.25
CA ASN A 652 -17.45 -34.87 -10.35
C ASN A 652 -17.46 -33.97 -9.12
N MET A 653 -17.07 -34.52 -7.96
CA MET A 653 -16.89 -33.79 -6.71
C MET A 653 -15.89 -32.63 -6.81
N PHE A 654 -14.90 -32.71 -7.70
CA PHE A 654 -13.84 -31.71 -7.82
C PHE A 654 -14.02 -30.80 -9.06
N GLY A 655 -15.27 -30.49 -9.41
CA GLY A 655 -15.63 -29.52 -10.44
C GLY A 655 -15.28 -28.07 -10.07
N SER A 656 -15.61 -27.12 -10.96
CA SER A 656 -15.31 -25.69 -10.73
C SER A 656 -16.05 -25.09 -9.53
N PHE A 657 -17.21 -25.63 -9.16
CA PHE A 657 -17.87 -25.33 -7.90
C PHE A 657 -18.50 -26.60 -7.34
N SER A 658 -18.26 -26.88 -6.06
CA SER A 658 -18.84 -28.02 -5.36
C SER A 658 -19.10 -27.70 -3.89
N PHE A 659 -20.20 -28.22 -3.37
CA PHE A 659 -20.41 -28.38 -1.93
C PHE A 659 -20.10 -29.84 -1.56
N ILE A 660 -19.19 -30.06 -0.63
CA ILE A 660 -18.71 -31.38 -0.19
C ILE A 660 -19.14 -31.55 1.27
N ASN A 661 -20.16 -32.40 1.47
CA ASN A 661 -20.70 -32.72 2.78
C ASN A 661 -19.73 -33.59 3.58
N VAL A 662 -19.48 -33.21 4.83
CA VAL A 662 -18.72 -34.00 5.81
C VAL A 662 -19.63 -34.31 7.00
N GLY A 663 -20.43 -35.36 6.86
CA GLY A 663 -21.52 -35.67 7.81
C GLY A 663 -21.07 -36.26 9.16
N ARG A 664 -19.87 -36.86 9.25
CA ARG A 664 -19.42 -37.65 10.42
C ARG A 664 -18.56 -36.89 11.44
N GLY A 665 -18.18 -35.65 11.16
CA GLY A 665 -17.35 -34.83 12.07
C GLY A 665 -18.16 -34.17 13.18
N LYS A 666 -17.52 -33.93 14.33
CA LYS A 666 -18.06 -33.14 15.45
C LYS A 666 -17.15 -31.95 15.74
N GLU A 667 -17.73 -30.88 16.27
CA GLU A 667 -16.95 -29.74 16.76
C GLU A 667 -16.30 -30.07 18.10
N GLU A 668 -15.01 -29.76 18.20
CA GLU A 668 -14.19 -29.91 19.40
C GLU A 668 -13.61 -28.57 19.83
N PHE A 669 -13.41 -28.42 21.14
CA PHE A 669 -12.77 -27.24 21.75
C PHE A 669 -11.43 -27.65 22.36
N GLY A 670 -10.33 -27.15 21.83
CA GLY A 670 -9.00 -27.30 22.44
C GLY A 670 -8.70 -26.20 23.48
N ASP A 671 -7.46 -26.16 23.98
CA ASP A 671 -6.96 -25.23 25.03
C ASP A 671 -7.16 -23.73 24.74
N GLY A 672 -7.54 -23.36 23.51
CA GLY A 672 -7.74 -21.98 23.05
C GLY A 672 -9.19 -21.52 22.86
N HIS A 673 -10.20 -22.27 23.32
CA HIS A 673 -11.64 -21.97 23.23
C HIS A 673 -12.24 -21.76 21.81
N SER A 674 -11.45 -21.82 20.73
CA SER A 674 -11.94 -21.75 19.35
C SER A 674 -12.27 -23.16 18.83
N PRO A 675 -13.42 -23.36 18.17
CA PRO A 675 -13.82 -24.69 17.70
C PRO A 675 -12.96 -25.16 16.51
N LYS A 676 -12.87 -26.48 16.37
CA LYS A 676 -12.25 -27.21 15.25
C LYS A 676 -13.06 -28.49 14.95
N ASN A 677 -12.90 -29.05 13.75
CA ASN A 677 -13.50 -30.33 13.35
C ASN A 677 -12.42 -31.17 12.66
N MET A 678 -11.90 -32.17 13.37
CA MET A 678 -10.75 -32.97 12.92
C MET A 678 -11.03 -33.83 11.69
N VAL A 679 -12.29 -34.22 11.47
CA VAL A 679 -12.72 -34.96 10.27
C VAL A 679 -12.69 -34.04 9.04
N GLU A 680 -13.17 -32.80 9.16
CA GLU A 680 -12.99 -31.80 8.09
C GLU A 680 -11.52 -31.52 7.82
N VAL A 681 -10.69 -31.42 8.87
CA VAL A 681 -9.23 -31.24 8.73
C VAL A 681 -8.62 -32.40 7.94
N ALA A 682 -9.07 -33.64 8.17
CA ALA A 682 -8.61 -34.83 7.44
C ALA A 682 -8.94 -34.74 5.95
N VAL A 683 -10.20 -34.46 5.62
CA VAL A 683 -10.69 -34.30 4.25
C VAL A 683 -9.92 -33.18 3.53
N ILE A 684 -9.78 -32.01 4.17
CA ILE A 684 -9.05 -30.87 3.60
C ILE A 684 -7.58 -31.24 3.34
N SER A 685 -6.93 -31.91 4.29
CA SER A 685 -5.52 -32.32 4.15
C SER A 685 -5.32 -33.32 3.02
N GLU A 686 -6.24 -34.27 2.87
CA GLU A 686 -6.21 -35.26 1.79
C GLU A 686 -6.41 -34.61 0.42
N ILE A 687 -7.35 -33.66 0.31
CA ILE A 687 -7.55 -32.88 -0.92
C ILE A 687 -6.27 -32.11 -1.27
N ILE A 688 -5.63 -31.44 -0.31
CA ILE A 688 -4.39 -30.68 -0.53
C ILE A 688 -3.24 -31.61 -0.95
N SER A 689 -3.12 -32.78 -0.31
CA SER A 689 -2.15 -33.81 -0.67
C SER A 689 -2.31 -34.24 -2.14
N ASN A 690 -3.54 -34.52 -2.55
CA ASN A 690 -3.85 -34.91 -3.94
C ASN A 690 -3.57 -33.77 -4.94
N LEU A 691 -3.88 -32.51 -4.59
CA LEU A 691 -3.55 -31.35 -5.43
C LEU A 691 -2.04 -31.16 -5.57
N PHE A 692 -1.29 -31.33 -4.49
CA PHE A 692 0.16 -31.24 -4.49
C PHE A 692 0.81 -32.34 -5.36
N LYS A 693 0.31 -33.57 -5.25
CA LYS A 693 0.71 -34.70 -6.10
C LYS A 693 0.50 -34.38 -7.57
N VAL A 694 -0.68 -33.90 -7.95
CA VAL A 694 -0.97 -33.49 -9.34
C VAL A 694 -0.08 -32.34 -9.81
N SER A 695 0.15 -31.33 -8.98
CA SER A 695 1.05 -30.20 -9.30
C SER A 695 2.46 -30.68 -9.62
N SER A 696 2.97 -31.61 -8.81
CA SER A 696 4.30 -32.21 -8.95
C SER A 696 4.41 -33.10 -10.19
N GLU A 697 3.47 -34.04 -10.38
CA GLU A 697 3.46 -34.98 -11.50
C GLU A 697 3.29 -34.28 -12.86
N ARG A 698 2.41 -33.28 -12.92
CA ARG A 698 2.10 -32.55 -14.16
C ARG A 698 2.95 -31.29 -14.37
N ARG A 699 3.86 -30.98 -13.45
CA ARG A 699 4.63 -29.72 -13.39
C ARG A 699 3.75 -28.49 -13.59
N MET A 700 2.57 -28.50 -12.98
CA MET A 700 1.56 -27.46 -13.15
C MET A 700 1.60 -26.51 -11.96
N LYS A 701 1.70 -25.21 -12.25
CA LYS A 701 1.64 -24.19 -11.21
C LYS A 701 0.24 -24.11 -10.60
N MET A 702 0.14 -24.24 -9.29
CA MET A 702 -1.11 -24.23 -8.54
C MET A 702 -1.00 -23.33 -7.31
N SER A 703 -2.07 -22.57 -7.06
CA SER A 703 -2.24 -21.76 -5.85
C SER A 703 -3.52 -22.20 -5.16
N VAL A 704 -3.38 -22.59 -3.89
CA VAL A 704 -4.45 -23.14 -3.06
C VAL A 704 -4.59 -22.26 -1.83
N GLY A 705 -5.81 -21.76 -1.60
CA GLY A 705 -6.15 -21.00 -0.41
C GLY A 705 -7.24 -21.70 0.37
N VAL A 706 -7.03 -21.87 1.67
CA VAL A 706 -8.04 -22.39 2.60
C VAL A 706 -8.44 -21.28 3.56
N VAL A 707 -9.75 -21.04 3.66
CA VAL A 707 -10.33 -20.01 4.52
C VAL A 707 -11.31 -20.68 5.48
N SER A 708 -11.13 -20.44 6.78
CA SER A 708 -12.02 -20.96 7.83
C SER A 708 -12.38 -19.88 8.86
N PRO A 709 -13.61 -19.87 9.39
CA PRO A 709 -14.04 -18.86 10.37
C PRO A 709 -13.38 -18.98 11.73
N TYR A 710 -12.79 -20.13 12.05
CA TYR A 710 -12.30 -20.42 13.38
C TYR A 710 -10.78 -20.50 13.38
N LYS A 711 -10.15 -19.73 14.28
CA LYS A 711 -8.69 -19.76 14.49
C LYS A 711 -8.20 -21.16 14.86
N GLY A 712 -8.96 -21.88 15.69
CA GLY A 712 -8.69 -23.27 16.07
C GLY A 712 -8.62 -24.19 14.85
N GLN A 713 -9.59 -24.08 13.93
CA GLN A 713 -9.60 -24.86 12.69
C GLN A 713 -8.43 -24.53 11.77
N VAL A 714 -8.12 -23.25 11.54
CA VAL A 714 -6.96 -22.83 10.75
C VAL A 714 -5.67 -23.42 11.30
N ARG A 715 -5.48 -23.34 12.63
CA ARG A 715 -4.33 -23.89 13.31
C ARG A 715 -4.25 -25.42 13.16
N ALA A 716 -5.36 -26.13 13.35
CA ALA A 716 -5.40 -27.59 13.18
C ALA A 716 -5.06 -28.04 11.75
N ILE A 717 -5.53 -27.29 10.73
CA ILE A 717 -5.17 -27.52 9.32
C ILE A 717 -3.68 -27.31 9.09
N GLN A 718 -3.14 -26.20 9.58
CA GLN A 718 -1.71 -25.89 9.48
C GLN A 718 -0.84 -26.93 10.19
N GLU A 719 -1.23 -27.38 11.38
CA GLU A 719 -0.53 -28.41 12.15
C GLU A 719 -0.55 -29.77 11.45
N ARG A 720 -1.70 -30.21 10.90
CA ARG A 720 -1.81 -31.50 10.20
C ARG A 720 -1.01 -31.52 8.89
N ILE A 721 -1.00 -30.41 8.18
CA ILE A 721 -0.21 -30.26 6.95
C ILE A 721 1.28 -30.14 7.28
N GLY A 722 1.62 -29.46 8.38
CA GLY A 722 2.99 -29.17 8.80
C GLY A 722 3.76 -28.35 7.76
N ASP A 723 5.09 -28.44 7.79
CA ASP A 723 5.95 -27.76 6.82
C ASP A 723 6.13 -28.50 5.48
N LYS A 724 5.35 -29.58 5.26
CA LYS A 724 5.50 -30.49 4.12
C LYS A 724 5.47 -29.78 2.76
N TYR A 725 4.71 -28.70 2.66
CA TYR A 725 4.57 -27.90 1.44
C TYR A 725 5.20 -26.50 1.53
N SER A 726 5.71 -26.13 2.71
CA SER A 726 6.39 -24.84 2.96
C SER A 726 7.79 -24.81 2.34
N SER A 727 8.53 -25.92 2.39
CA SER A 727 9.91 -26.04 1.88
C SER A 727 10.00 -26.10 0.35
N LEU A 728 8.91 -26.49 -0.33
CA LEU A 728 8.79 -26.56 -1.80
C LEU A 728 8.00 -25.39 -2.40
N SER A 729 7.69 -24.37 -1.59
CA SER A 729 6.94 -23.16 -1.96
C SER A 729 7.61 -22.27 -3.03
N GLY A 730 8.72 -22.73 -3.61
CA GLY A 730 9.58 -21.94 -4.48
C GLY A 730 9.11 -21.75 -5.92
N GLN A 731 8.34 -22.66 -6.56
CA GLN A 731 8.04 -22.51 -8.01
C GLN A 731 6.68 -23.03 -8.52
N LEU A 732 6.17 -24.18 -8.05
CA LEU A 732 4.99 -24.84 -8.63
C LEU A 732 3.75 -24.90 -7.72
N PHE A 733 3.88 -24.91 -6.39
CA PHE A 733 2.74 -25.01 -5.48
C PHE A 733 2.80 -23.94 -4.40
N THR A 734 1.70 -23.19 -4.22
CA THR A 734 1.57 -22.18 -3.16
C THR A 734 0.35 -22.49 -2.32
N PHE A 735 0.53 -22.56 -0.99
CA PHE A 735 -0.53 -22.84 -0.04
C PHE A 735 -0.64 -21.72 1.00
N GLU A 736 -1.85 -21.20 1.21
CA GLU A 736 -2.16 -20.24 2.27
C GLU A 736 -3.39 -20.69 3.06
N CYS A 737 -3.32 -20.65 4.39
CA CYS A 737 -4.45 -20.92 5.27
C CYS A 737 -4.70 -19.71 6.18
N SER A 738 -5.93 -19.21 6.20
CA SER A 738 -6.26 -17.95 6.89
C SER A 738 -7.64 -17.97 7.54
N VAL A 739 -7.82 -17.07 8.50
CA VAL A 739 -9.07 -16.92 9.27
C VAL A 739 -10.03 -15.99 8.53
N GLY A 740 -11.30 -16.37 8.41
CA GLY A 740 -12.35 -15.54 7.81
C GLY A 740 -13.74 -15.80 8.39
N PHE A 741 -14.31 -14.86 9.14
CA PHE A 741 -15.60 -15.05 9.83
C PHE A 741 -16.76 -15.23 8.84
N LEU A 742 -17.42 -16.38 8.85
CA LEU A 742 -18.45 -16.76 7.87
C LEU A 742 -19.90 -16.45 8.30
N SER A 743 -20.11 -15.98 9.54
CA SER A 743 -21.42 -15.53 10.04
C SER A 743 -21.82 -14.14 9.49
N ASN A 744 -20.84 -13.33 9.09
CA ASN A 744 -21.07 -12.04 8.46
C ASN A 744 -21.22 -12.21 6.93
N ARG A 745 -22.35 -11.73 6.40
CA ARG A 745 -22.68 -11.77 4.95
C ARG A 745 -21.58 -11.20 4.05
N GLN A 746 -20.95 -10.09 4.43
CA GLN A 746 -19.90 -9.44 3.66
C GLN A 746 -18.63 -10.30 3.59
N ARG A 747 -18.23 -10.89 4.72
CA ARG A 747 -17.05 -11.77 4.78
C ARG A 747 -17.27 -13.06 4.01
N ALA A 748 -18.49 -13.61 4.06
CA ALA A 748 -18.87 -14.74 3.24
C ALA A 748 -18.80 -14.42 1.74
N ASN A 749 -19.34 -13.27 1.31
CA ASN A 749 -19.23 -12.83 -0.07
C ASN A 749 -17.76 -12.72 -0.50
N VAL A 750 -16.90 -12.16 0.35
CA VAL A 750 -15.45 -12.16 0.10
C VAL A 750 -14.90 -13.57 -0.05
N ALA A 751 -15.18 -14.49 0.87
CA ALA A 751 -14.68 -15.87 0.80
C ALA A 751 -15.10 -16.58 -0.51
N LEU A 752 -16.37 -16.45 -0.89
CA LEU A 752 -16.94 -17.09 -2.09
C LEU A 752 -16.42 -16.51 -3.41
N THR A 753 -15.82 -15.32 -3.38
CA THR A 753 -15.36 -14.60 -4.58
C THR A 753 -13.83 -14.49 -4.69
N ARG A 754 -13.08 -15.23 -3.85
CA ARG A 754 -11.61 -15.35 -3.95
C ARG A 754 -11.18 -16.31 -5.06
N ALA A 755 -11.88 -17.41 -5.24
CA ALA A 755 -11.52 -18.47 -6.16
C ALA A 755 -11.66 -18.03 -7.63
N ARG A 756 -10.72 -18.44 -8.48
CA ARG A 756 -10.76 -18.18 -9.93
C ARG A 756 -11.34 -19.37 -10.70
N HIS A 757 -10.78 -20.56 -10.48
CA HIS A 757 -11.04 -21.75 -11.29
C HIS A 757 -11.89 -22.81 -10.57
N CYS A 758 -11.58 -23.08 -9.30
CA CYS A 758 -12.29 -24.06 -8.48
C CYS A 758 -12.60 -23.48 -7.09
N LEU A 759 -13.83 -23.66 -6.62
CA LEU A 759 -14.27 -23.37 -5.25
C LEU A 759 -14.95 -24.60 -4.67
N TRP A 760 -14.35 -25.17 -3.63
CA TRP A 760 -14.92 -26.32 -2.90
C TRP A 760 -15.27 -25.89 -1.49
N VAL A 761 -16.57 -25.91 -1.19
CA VAL A 761 -17.10 -25.61 0.15
C VAL A 761 -17.21 -26.93 0.90
N ILE A 762 -16.45 -27.07 1.97
CA ILE A 762 -16.40 -28.27 2.80
C ILE A 762 -17.08 -27.95 4.12
N GLY A 763 -18.04 -28.77 4.53
CA GLY A 763 -18.71 -28.61 5.82
C GLY A 763 -19.84 -29.61 6.04
N ASN A 764 -20.41 -29.59 7.24
CA ASN A 764 -21.55 -30.43 7.60
C ASN A 764 -22.87 -29.83 7.10
N GLU A 765 -23.59 -30.56 6.24
CA GLU A 765 -24.89 -30.11 5.71
C GLU A 765 -25.89 -29.79 6.82
N THR A 766 -26.08 -30.70 7.78
CA THR A 766 -27.10 -30.57 8.82
C THR A 766 -26.88 -29.29 9.62
N THR A 767 -25.65 -29.03 10.06
CA THR A 767 -25.29 -27.82 10.81
C THR A 767 -25.54 -26.55 9.98
N LEU A 768 -25.11 -26.54 8.72
CA LEU A 768 -25.20 -25.36 7.87
C LEU A 768 -26.64 -25.10 7.38
N ALA A 769 -27.44 -26.14 7.14
CA ALA A 769 -28.85 -26.04 6.77
C ALA A 769 -29.70 -25.51 7.93
N LEU A 770 -29.44 -25.97 9.16
CA LEU A 770 -30.16 -25.52 10.37
C LEU A 770 -29.77 -24.11 10.82
N SER A 771 -28.70 -23.52 10.27
CA SER A 771 -28.22 -22.18 10.65
C SER A 771 -29.20 -21.04 10.30
N GLY A 772 -30.21 -21.27 9.45
CA GLY A 772 -31.14 -20.24 8.96
C GLY A 772 -30.47 -19.14 8.14
N SER A 773 -29.23 -19.34 7.71
CA SER A 773 -28.40 -18.35 7.03
C SER A 773 -28.34 -18.54 5.51
N PHE A 774 -27.53 -17.73 4.81
CA PHE A 774 -27.33 -17.89 3.37
C PHE A 774 -26.68 -19.25 2.99
N TRP A 775 -26.06 -19.95 3.95
CA TRP A 775 -25.51 -21.29 3.72
C TRP A 775 -26.58 -22.32 3.38
N ALA A 776 -27.77 -22.24 4.00
CA ALA A 776 -28.90 -23.11 3.67
C ALA A 776 -29.34 -22.91 2.20
N LYS A 777 -29.39 -21.65 1.74
CA LYS A 777 -29.68 -21.32 0.33
C LYS A 777 -28.62 -21.88 -0.62
N MET A 778 -27.34 -21.82 -0.23
CA MET A 778 -26.23 -22.34 -1.04
C MET A 778 -26.31 -23.86 -1.19
N ILE A 779 -26.64 -24.59 -0.11
CA ILE A 779 -26.82 -26.04 -0.15
C ILE A 779 -27.96 -26.41 -1.08
N SER A 780 -29.12 -25.76 -0.94
CA SER A 780 -30.27 -25.96 -1.82
C SER A 780 -29.94 -25.68 -3.28
N GLU A 781 -29.22 -24.59 -3.57
CA GLU A 781 -28.77 -24.29 -4.93
C GLU A 781 -27.78 -25.34 -5.46
N SER A 782 -26.86 -25.79 -4.61
CA SER A 782 -25.86 -26.82 -4.96
C SER A 782 -26.52 -28.13 -5.35
N ARG A 783 -27.57 -28.55 -4.62
CA ARG A 783 -28.38 -29.73 -4.95
C ARG A 783 -29.11 -29.55 -6.29
N THR A 784 -29.76 -28.40 -6.48
CA THR A 784 -30.48 -28.07 -7.72
C THR A 784 -29.56 -28.08 -8.95
N ARG A 785 -28.29 -27.70 -8.76
CA ARG A 785 -27.27 -27.65 -9.82
C ARG A 785 -26.52 -28.97 -10.02
N GLY A 786 -26.80 -30.01 -9.22
CA GLY A 786 -26.07 -31.27 -9.27
C GLY A 786 -24.60 -31.15 -8.85
N CYS A 787 -24.27 -30.21 -7.97
CA CYS A 787 -22.91 -29.98 -7.48
C CYS A 787 -22.80 -30.10 -5.94
N PHE A 788 -23.72 -30.85 -5.34
CA PHE A 788 -23.65 -31.28 -3.95
C PHE A 788 -23.19 -32.74 -3.92
N TYR A 789 -22.19 -33.05 -3.09
CA TYR A 789 -21.58 -34.37 -2.99
C TYR A 789 -21.32 -34.74 -1.53
N ASP A 790 -21.26 -36.03 -1.22
CA ASP A 790 -20.79 -36.51 0.09
C ASP A 790 -19.32 -36.91 0.01
N ALA A 791 -18.49 -36.45 0.95
CA ALA A 791 -17.08 -36.82 1.01
C ALA A 791 -16.90 -38.34 1.12
N ALA A 792 -17.85 -39.06 1.73
CA ALA A 792 -17.81 -40.51 1.83
C ALA A 792 -17.94 -41.21 0.47
N ASP A 793 -18.39 -40.55 -0.60
CA ASP A 793 -18.51 -41.16 -1.93
C ASP A 793 -17.15 -41.33 -2.64
N GLU A 794 -16.13 -40.60 -2.19
CA GLU A 794 -14.76 -40.70 -2.70
C GLU A 794 -13.92 -41.56 -1.76
N LYS A 795 -13.17 -42.52 -2.30
CA LYS A 795 -12.50 -43.56 -1.50
C LYS A 795 -11.43 -42.96 -0.57
N ASN A 796 -10.53 -42.12 -1.10
CA ASN A 796 -9.44 -41.56 -0.31
C ASN A 796 -9.98 -40.63 0.79
N LEU A 797 -11.02 -39.85 0.50
CA LEU A 797 -11.69 -39.02 1.50
C LEU A 797 -12.39 -39.86 2.58
N ARG A 798 -13.06 -40.95 2.20
CA ARG A 798 -13.71 -41.88 3.14
C ARG A 798 -12.69 -42.53 4.08
N ASP A 799 -11.55 -42.96 3.54
CA ASP A 799 -10.47 -43.57 4.32
C ASP A 799 -9.88 -42.54 5.30
N ALA A 800 -9.57 -41.33 4.83
CA ALA A 800 -9.08 -40.23 5.68
C ALA A 800 -10.06 -39.83 6.79
N MET A 801 -11.37 -39.83 6.51
CA MET A 801 -12.40 -39.60 7.53
C MET A 801 -12.44 -40.71 8.59
N SER A 802 -12.27 -41.97 8.17
CA SER A 802 -12.29 -43.12 9.06
C SER A 802 -11.08 -43.12 9.98
N ASP A 803 -9.90 -42.80 9.45
CA ASP A 803 -8.67 -42.68 10.24
C ASP A 803 -8.77 -41.59 11.30
N ALA A 804 -9.29 -40.41 10.95
CA ALA A 804 -9.49 -39.32 11.90
C ALA A 804 -10.45 -39.69 13.04
N LEU A 805 -11.53 -40.43 12.72
CA LEU A 805 -12.46 -40.92 13.75
C LEU A 805 -11.82 -41.96 14.67
N LEU A 806 -10.88 -42.79 14.17
CA LEU A 806 -10.13 -43.74 14.99
C LEU A 806 -9.11 -43.04 15.91
N GLU A 807 -8.43 -42.00 15.40
CA GLU A 807 -7.53 -41.15 16.20
C GLU A 807 -8.27 -40.49 17.38
N ASP A 808 -9.47 -39.96 17.15
CA ASP A 808 -10.32 -39.36 18.20
C ASP A 808 -10.75 -40.37 19.28
N VAL A 809 -11.06 -41.61 18.89
CA VAL A 809 -11.43 -42.68 19.84
C VAL A 809 -10.21 -43.11 20.66
N SER A 810 -9.03 -43.23 20.05
CA SER A 810 -7.80 -43.63 20.72
C SER A 810 -7.29 -42.58 21.73
N SER A 811 -7.40 -41.29 21.39
CA SER A 811 -7.04 -40.17 22.27
C SER A 811 -8.01 -40.05 23.46
N SER A 812 -9.30 -40.27 23.21
CA SER A 812 -10.33 -40.33 24.27
C SER A 812 -10.07 -41.48 25.25
N LEU A 813 -9.68 -42.66 24.77
CA LEU A 813 -9.35 -43.82 25.61
C LEU A 813 -8.03 -43.64 26.39
N GLY A 814 -7.02 -43.01 25.81
CA GLY A 814 -5.76 -42.68 26.50
C GLY A 814 -5.93 -41.67 27.64
N SER A 815 -6.89 -40.76 27.53
CA SER A 815 -7.24 -39.82 28.62
C SER A 815 -7.97 -40.47 29.80
N LEU A 816 -8.57 -41.65 29.59
CA LEU A 816 -9.23 -42.45 30.62
C LEU A 816 -8.27 -43.41 31.35
N SER A 817 -7.04 -43.62 30.87
CA SER A 817 -6.09 -44.58 31.46
C SER A 817 -5.10 -44.00 32.47
N ILE A 818 -5.29 -42.77 32.96
CA ILE A 818 -4.47 -42.20 34.05
C ILE A 818 -5.33 -41.93 35.29
N ARG A 819 -5.98 -42.96 35.82
CA ARG A 819 -6.47 -43.03 37.21
C ARG A 819 -6.51 -44.48 37.70
N SER A 820 -5.35 -45.14 37.72
CA SER A 820 -5.12 -46.27 38.62
C SER A 820 -3.65 -46.29 38.96
N GLY A 821 -3.32 -45.91 40.19
CA GLY A 821 -1.95 -45.87 40.68
C GLY A 821 -1.34 -47.26 40.77
N TYR A 822 -0.03 -47.32 40.62
CA TYR A 822 0.88 -48.08 41.49
C TYR A 822 2.31 -47.62 41.17
N GLY A 823 3.05 -47.22 42.22
CA GLY A 823 4.40 -46.70 42.08
C GLY A 823 5.48 -47.77 41.86
N ARG A 824 6.62 -47.34 41.32
CA ARG A 824 7.99 -47.77 41.61
C ARG A 824 8.94 -46.94 40.72
N ARG A 825 9.77 -46.10 41.33
CA ARG A 825 11.23 -46.26 41.55
C ARG A 825 12.10 -46.14 40.29
N ASN A 826 12.96 -45.11 40.32
CA ASN A 826 14.36 -45.01 39.87
C ASN A 826 14.75 -45.61 38.51
N ALA A 827 15.31 -44.80 37.61
CA ALA A 827 16.77 -44.59 37.46
C ALA A 827 17.13 -44.05 36.05
N TRP A 828 18.04 -43.07 36.05
CA TRP A 828 18.79 -42.43 34.95
C TRP A 828 18.07 -41.44 34.04
#